data_AF-A0A7R9V561-F1
#
_entry.id   AF-A0A7R9V561-F1
#
_cell.length_a   1.000
_cell.length_b   1.000
_cell.length_c   1.000
_cell.angle_alpha   90.00
_cell.angle_beta   90.00
_cell.angle_gamma   90.00
#
_symmetry.space_group_name_H-M   'P 1'
#
loop_
_entity.id
_entity.type
_entity.pdbx_description
1 polymer ?
#
loop_
_entity_poly.entity_id
_entity_poly.type
_entity_poly.pdbx_seq_one_letter_code
_entity_poly.pdbx_strand_id
1 'polypeptide(L)'
;SWPILPSSWPFLTTTLPFPPRRSAWSAAQGHVDDDLHAPRLLNPASSPSPPQSAAQGHMDDDLRWVISDVLANRHEWWVPGKIVDARGRLAQYWRQPGATRDLLMLDIALDDWFRTQFEKADVRSLDGDAVMEMVRLSLRNTLLSAESDDLGKCLAQWDALASSSERWSQDWSLRALAAVQRTQLSLAAFGDSIYTQCQPVAEAFQAKCGLDGAFVANFGEEVVRGLPAFALSGLLQALEPGVRAAAGVSPWQLSSAGVPPFGARLLAVPSLADVQGTSYGEPTLLLAEHVGGMEDIPTGVVGVLTRSLTDVLSHVAIRARCARALLATCHDEADWGALSALAAGGGATGTGVVVDVSASGAVVVEAGSAPGAGGNGNGNGAPAPGELRLDPVTMSHDGFPWALPESAFEAGRVGKKSLNLKTLRERLAGGGGAPAVPACAALPYGTFERVLGANPGAAAELDGVLRSLEGLGGGGGPLPMDQVGAQLARARAVVESQLTAPPGFMDEVANVAAGAGVIASPAAWAAGPGRDAAWAAICGVWASKWTDRAWLSRRQRGVRDDELRMSVLLQQVVPARYAFVLHTADPLTADGTTSVGELVLGMGEALVGAHPGRALSFSAPADRPGEAAVTGYPSKRVSLHAPPAGTCIARSDANGEDLAGFAGAGLYDSVPFEPFSERPADYASEPLLHDGGARAGLLASLVTLGSTVKGAFDGAHQDVEGVVDDAGKVYVVQARPQVMHSR
;
A
#
# COMPACT_ATOMS: atom_id res chain seq x y z
N SER A 1 6.56 -13.78 -20.35
CA SER A 1 7.06 -12.76 -19.43
C SER A 1 6.58 -11.40 -19.94
N TRP A 2 5.45 -10.91 -19.43
CA TRP A 2 5.03 -9.52 -19.63
C TRP A 2 5.72 -8.68 -18.55
N PRO A 3 6.34 -7.54 -18.87
CA PRO A 3 6.94 -6.67 -17.87
C PRO A 3 5.83 -6.05 -17.01
N ILE A 4 6.06 -6.02 -15.70
CA ILE A 4 5.28 -5.25 -14.74
C ILE A 4 5.50 -3.78 -15.11
N LEU A 5 4.49 -3.13 -15.68
CA LEU A 5 4.50 -1.69 -15.92
C LEU A 5 4.44 -0.96 -14.58
N PRO A 6 5.14 0.19 -14.43
CA PRO A 6 5.09 0.99 -13.21
C PRO A 6 3.64 1.35 -12.89
N SER A 7 3.22 1.02 -11.67
CA SER A 7 1.90 1.27 -11.15
C SER A 7 1.76 2.76 -10.80
N SER A 8 0.80 3.43 -11.43
CA SER A 8 0.33 4.82 -11.20
C SER A 8 1.16 5.96 -11.81
N TRP A 9 0.45 6.89 -12.44
CA TRP A 9 0.95 8.00 -13.24
C TRP A 9 1.11 9.31 -12.44
N PRO A 10 2.14 10.16 -12.69
CA PRO A 10 2.36 11.41 -11.96
C PRO A 10 1.59 12.64 -12.48
N PHE A 11 0.70 12.51 -13.47
CA PHE A 11 0.19 13.67 -14.23
C PHE A 11 -1.18 14.22 -13.81
N LEU A 12 -1.80 13.68 -12.76
CA LEU A 12 -2.99 14.31 -12.16
C LEU A 12 -2.66 15.55 -11.31
N THR A 13 -1.38 15.90 -11.15
CA THR A 13 -0.92 16.95 -10.20
C THR A 13 -0.03 18.04 -10.81
N THR A 14 0.29 18.02 -12.11
CA THR A 14 1.15 19.05 -12.73
C THR A 14 0.43 19.90 -13.77
N THR A 15 0.06 21.13 -13.40
CA THR A 15 -0.19 22.21 -14.36
C THR A 15 1.15 22.82 -14.80
N LEU A 16 1.74 22.31 -15.88
CA LEU A 16 2.86 22.99 -16.54
C LEU A 16 2.35 24.25 -17.26
N PRO A 17 2.93 25.45 -17.04
CA PRO A 17 2.61 26.63 -17.81
C PRO A 17 3.35 26.58 -19.15
N PHE A 18 2.66 26.21 -20.23
CA PHE A 18 3.19 26.40 -21.58
C PHE A 18 2.80 27.78 -22.14
N PRO A 19 3.69 28.45 -22.89
CA PRO A 19 3.47 29.78 -23.46
C PRO A 19 2.32 29.74 -24.47
N PRO A 20 1.69 30.90 -24.78
CA PRO A 20 0.49 30.94 -25.61
C PRO A 20 0.82 30.39 -27.00
N ARG A 21 0.47 29.13 -27.24
CA ARG A 21 0.59 28.52 -28.56
C ARG A 21 -0.47 29.18 -29.44
N ARG A 22 0.02 29.94 -30.43
CA ARG A 22 -0.73 30.22 -31.66
C ARG A 22 -1.31 28.90 -32.13
N SER A 23 -2.62 28.81 -32.04
CA SER A 23 -3.38 27.63 -32.41
C SER A 23 -3.20 27.37 -33.90
N ALA A 24 -3.01 26.10 -34.25
CA ALA A 24 -3.23 25.61 -35.60
C ALA A 24 -4.69 25.84 -36.10
N TRP A 25 -5.55 26.44 -35.26
CA TRP A 25 -6.84 27.00 -35.62
C TRP A 25 -6.78 28.20 -36.59
N SER A 26 -5.64 28.89 -36.77
CA SER A 26 -5.62 30.04 -37.69
C SER A 26 -5.56 29.67 -39.17
N ALA A 27 -5.40 28.39 -39.51
CA ALA A 27 -5.44 27.91 -40.91
C ALA A 27 -6.84 27.42 -41.33
N ALA A 28 -7.81 27.39 -40.40
CA ALA A 28 -9.20 26.97 -40.63
C ALA A 28 -10.20 28.12 -40.46
N GLN A 29 -9.77 29.38 -40.64
CA GLN A 29 -10.63 30.57 -40.61
C GLN A 29 -11.44 30.79 -41.90
N GLY A 30 -11.74 29.71 -42.62
CA GLY A 30 -12.70 29.71 -43.72
C GLY A 30 -13.75 28.65 -43.45
N HIS A 31 -14.88 29.08 -42.89
CA HIS A 31 -16.07 28.27 -42.53
C HIS A 31 -15.97 27.51 -41.21
N VAL A 32 -16.30 28.21 -40.11
CA VAL A 32 -16.78 27.59 -38.88
C VAL A 32 -18.22 28.08 -38.70
N ASP A 33 -19.17 27.28 -39.18
CA ASP A 33 -20.52 27.24 -38.63
C ASP A 33 -20.49 26.35 -37.37
N ASP A 34 -21.25 26.75 -36.35
CA ASP A 34 -21.41 26.19 -35.00
C ASP A 34 -21.96 24.74 -34.93
N ASP A 35 -21.43 23.79 -35.71
CA ASP A 35 -21.97 22.43 -35.86
C ASP A 35 -21.05 21.32 -35.31
N LEU A 36 -20.67 21.40 -34.03
CA LEU A 36 -20.20 20.24 -33.27
C LEU A 36 -21.37 19.66 -32.46
N HIS A 37 -22.07 18.68 -33.05
CA HIS A 37 -23.12 17.74 -32.60
C HIS A 37 -23.70 17.65 -31.17
N ALA A 38 -23.15 18.26 -30.11
CA ALA A 38 -23.73 18.26 -28.75
C ALA A 38 -24.88 19.28 -28.52
N PRO A 39 -24.88 20.51 -29.10
CA PRO A 39 -25.93 21.50 -28.85
C PRO A 39 -27.28 21.17 -29.50
N ARG A 40 -27.32 20.35 -30.57
CA ARG A 40 -28.55 20.09 -31.34
C ARG A 40 -29.56 19.17 -30.62
N LEU A 41 -29.13 18.38 -29.64
CA LEU A 41 -30.01 17.49 -28.87
C LEU A 41 -30.80 18.22 -27.78
N LEU A 42 -30.35 19.42 -27.37
CA LEU A 42 -30.88 20.17 -26.21
C LEU A 42 -31.33 21.60 -26.57
N ASN A 43 -31.44 21.96 -27.85
CA ASN A 43 -31.79 23.31 -28.32
C ASN A 43 -33.32 23.53 -28.44
N PRO A 44 -33.92 24.52 -27.75
CA PRO A 44 -35.37 24.76 -27.75
C PRO A 44 -35.94 25.35 -29.06
N ALA A 45 -35.08 25.77 -30.01
CA ALA A 45 -35.52 26.45 -31.24
C ALA A 45 -35.85 25.50 -32.41
N SER A 46 -35.70 24.19 -32.24
CA SER A 46 -36.00 23.20 -33.28
C SER A 46 -36.88 22.08 -32.71
N SER A 47 -37.72 21.50 -33.58
CA SER A 47 -38.53 20.30 -33.32
C SER A 47 -37.70 19.22 -32.59
N PRO A 48 -38.29 18.39 -31.71
CA PRO A 48 -37.56 17.39 -30.95
C PRO A 48 -36.66 16.57 -31.88
N SER A 49 -35.39 16.44 -31.50
CA SER A 49 -34.39 15.71 -32.28
C SER A 49 -34.82 14.23 -32.45
N PRO A 50 -34.39 13.54 -33.52
CA PRO A 50 -34.79 12.15 -33.78
C PRO A 50 -34.63 11.21 -32.56
N PRO A 51 -33.55 11.32 -31.75
CA PRO A 51 -33.39 10.48 -30.55
C PRO A 51 -34.44 10.70 -29.46
N GLN A 52 -34.86 11.95 -29.25
CA GLN A 52 -35.92 12.28 -28.28
C GLN A 52 -37.27 11.72 -28.70
N SER A 53 -37.60 11.77 -29.99
CA SER A 53 -38.89 11.27 -30.50
C SER A 53 -38.99 9.74 -30.52
N ALA A 54 -37.87 9.03 -30.73
CA ALA A 54 -37.83 7.57 -30.75
C ALA A 54 -37.76 6.94 -29.35
N ALA A 55 -37.16 7.63 -28.37
CA ALA A 55 -37.12 7.18 -26.98
C ALA A 55 -38.49 7.28 -26.27
N GLN A 56 -39.40 8.15 -26.74
CA GLN A 56 -40.71 8.42 -26.12
C GLN A 56 -41.61 7.19 -25.98
N GLY A 57 -41.44 6.15 -26.83
CA GLY A 57 -42.19 4.91 -26.72
C GLY A 57 -41.75 3.97 -25.59
N HIS A 58 -40.63 4.28 -24.93
CA HIS A 58 -39.98 3.41 -23.94
C HIS A 58 -39.86 4.04 -22.54
N MET A 59 -40.31 5.29 -22.32
CA MET A 59 -40.16 5.99 -21.04
C MET A 59 -41.52 6.35 -20.42
N ASP A 60 -41.63 6.21 -19.09
CA ASP A 60 -42.79 6.71 -18.33
C ASP A 60 -42.96 8.25 -18.44
N ASP A 61 -44.16 8.75 -18.12
CA ASP A 61 -44.49 10.18 -18.22
C ASP A 61 -43.63 11.03 -17.26
N ASP A 62 -43.26 10.48 -16.11
CA ASP A 62 -42.47 11.17 -15.09
C ASP A 62 -41.03 11.42 -15.58
N LEU A 63 -40.37 10.42 -16.16
CA LEU A 63 -39.03 10.55 -16.72
C LEU A 63 -39.00 11.54 -17.89
N ARG A 64 -40.04 11.52 -18.74
CA ARG A 64 -40.20 12.51 -19.81
C ARG A 64 -40.32 13.93 -19.27
N TRP A 65 -41.05 14.11 -18.17
CA TRP A 65 -41.14 15.40 -17.50
C TRP A 65 -39.78 15.84 -16.93
N VAL A 66 -39.04 14.97 -16.24
CA VAL A 66 -37.72 15.30 -15.67
C VAL A 66 -36.74 15.75 -16.76
N ILE A 67 -36.68 15.04 -17.89
CA ILE A 67 -35.81 15.40 -19.02
C ILE A 67 -36.22 16.77 -19.60
N SER A 68 -37.52 17.00 -19.77
CA SER A 68 -38.05 18.27 -20.27
C SER A 68 -37.72 19.44 -19.34
N ASP A 69 -37.76 19.20 -18.04
CA ASP A 69 -37.47 20.20 -17.02
C ASP A 69 -35.97 20.54 -16.93
N VAL A 70 -35.09 19.54 -17.08
CA VAL A 70 -33.63 19.74 -17.24
C VAL A 70 -33.33 20.60 -18.47
N LEU A 71 -34.01 20.35 -19.58
CA LEU A 71 -33.84 21.11 -20.83
C LEU A 71 -34.26 22.58 -20.70
N ALA A 72 -35.42 22.81 -20.09
CA ALA A 72 -35.97 24.14 -19.90
C ALA A 72 -35.09 25.00 -18.98
N ASN A 73 -34.43 24.37 -18.00
CA ASN A 73 -33.73 25.05 -16.92
C ASN A 73 -32.22 24.75 -16.88
N ARG A 74 -31.62 24.36 -18.02
CA ARG A 74 -30.25 23.79 -18.14
C ARG A 74 -29.08 24.52 -17.46
N HIS A 75 -29.28 25.74 -16.97
CA HIS A 75 -28.28 26.58 -16.30
C HIS A 75 -28.55 26.75 -14.80
N GLU A 76 -29.63 26.18 -14.28
CA GLU A 76 -29.98 26.26 -12.87
C GLU A 76 -29.11 25.34 -12.01
N TRP A 77 -28.80 25.78 -10.79
CA TRP A 77 -27.88 25.09 -9.88
C TRP A 77 -28.31 23.67 -9.49
N TRP A 78 -29.62 23.38 -9.54
CA TRP A 78 -30.18 22.06 -9.17
C TRP A 78 -30.18 21.06 -10.33
N VAL A 79 -29.87 21.49 -11.56
CA VAL A 79 -29.90 20.64 -12.77
C VAL A 79 -29.01 19.41 -12.65
N PRO A 80 -27.76 19.49 -12.16
CA PRO A 80 -26.92 18.30 -12.08
C PRO A 80 -27.53 17.19 -11.24
N GLY A 81 -28.25 17.53 -10.17
CA GLY A 81 -29.00 16.57 -9.36
C GLY A 81 -30.08 15.84 -10.16
N LYS A 82 -30.87 16.58 -10.94
CA LYS A 82 -31.91 15.99 -11.79
C LYS A 82 -31.34 15.19 -12.96
N ILE A 83 -30.16 15.56 -13.47
CA ILE A 83 -29.48 14.76 -14.49
C ILE A 83 -29.17 13.37 -13.93
N VAL A 84 -28.57 13.28 -12.74
CA VAL A 84 -28.22 11.98 -12.14
C VAL A 84 -29.46 11.14 -11.87
N ASP A 85 -30.55 11.73 -11.39
CA ASP A 85 -31.84 11.03 -11.23
C ASP A 85 -32.39 10.53 -12.58
N ALA A 86 -32.43 11.40 -13.60
CA ALA A 86 -32.88 11.04 -14.94
C ALA A 86 -32.06 9.89 -15.53
N ARG A 87 -30.73 9.96 -15.43
CA ARG A 87 -29.82 8.91 -15.90
C ARG A 87 -30.02 7.60 -15.14
N GLY A 88 -30.19 7.65 -13.82
CA GLY A 88 -30.51 6.47 -13.01
C GLY A 88 -31.79 5.78 -13.46
N ARG A 89 -32.83 6.56 -13.77
CA ARG A 89 -34.09 6.05 -14.33
C ARG A 89 -33.98 5.65 -15.80
N LEU A 90 -33.05 6.20 -16.58
CA LEU A 90 -32.78 5.78 -17.95
C LEU A 90 -32.05 4.43 -18.00
N ALA A 91 -31.20 4.14 -17.00
CA ALA A 91 -30.40 2.92 -16.93
C ALA A 91 -31.21 1.62 -16.99
N GLN A 92 -32.40 1.58 -16.39
CA GLN A 92 -33.31 0.43 -16.48
C GLN A 92 -33.78 0.13 -17.92
N TYR A 93 -33.76 1.11 -18.81
CA TYR A 93 -34.17 0.96 -20.21
C TYR A 93 -32.99 0.62 -21.11
N TRP A 94 -31.88 1.38 -21.02
CA TRP A 94 -30.76 1.19 -21.94
C TRP A 94 -29.88 -0.03 -21.63
N ARG A 95 -29.93 -0.57 -20.42
CA ARG A 95 -29.24 -1.83 -20.05
C ARG A 95 -29.96 -3.09 -20.55
N GLN A 96 -31.19 -2.97 -21.05
CA GLN A 96 -31.94 -4.13 -21.52
C GLN A 96 -31.45 -4.60 -22.90
N PRO A 97 -31.46 -5.92 -23.16
CA PRO A 97 -31.24 -6.44 -24.50
C PRO A 97 -32.21 -5.79 -25.52
N GLY A 98 -31.67 -5.19 -26.57
CA GLY A 98 -32.48 -4.51 -27.60
C GLY A 98 -32.74 -3.02 -27.37
N ALA A 99 -32.05 -2.39 -26.40
CA ALA A 99 -32.08 -0.94 -26.20
C ALA A 99 -31.79 -0.16 -27.49
N THR A 100 -32.53 0.93 -27.71
CA THR A 100 -32.34 1.76 -28.90
C THR A 100 -31.06 2.60 -28.77
N ARG A 101 -30.41 2.86 -29.90
CA ARG A 101 -29.28 3.79 -29.98
C ARG A 101 -29.64 5.16 -29.38
N ASP A 102 -30.87 5.59 -29.57
CA ASP A 102 -31.34 6.90 -29.14
C ASP A 102 -31.39 7.07 -27.62
N LEU A 103 -31.76 6.02 -26.88
CA LEU A 103 -31.71 6.00 -25.43
C LEU A 103 -30.27 6.08 -24.91
N LEU A 104 -29.34 5.38 -25.55
CA LEU A 104 -27.91 5.44 -25.22
C LEU A 104 -27.32 6.82 -25.51
N MET A 105 -27.63 7.41 -26.67
CA MET A 105 -27.16 8.76 -27.02
C MET A 105 -27.72 9.83 -26.08
N LEU A 106 -28.96 9.67 -25.61
CA LEU A 106 -29.55 10.56 -24.61
C LEU A 106 -28.81 10.48 -23.27
N ASP A 107 -28.52 9.27 -22.78
CA ASP A 107 -27.75 9.09 -21.54
C ASP A 107 -26.34 9.71 -21.64
N ILE A 108 -25.64 9.48 -22.75
CA ILE A 108 -24.32 10.08 -23.02
C ILE A 108 -24.41 11.62 -23.06
N ALA A 109 -25.43 12.19 -23.71
CA ALA A 109 -25.61 13.63 -23.77
C ALA A 109 -25.90 14.24 -22.39
N LEU A 110 -26.65 13.54 -21.54
CA LEU A 110 -26.89 13.94 -20.16
C LEU A 110 -25.61 13.90 -19.32
N ASP A 111 -24.79 12.84 -19.48
CA ASP A 111 -23.50 12.71 -18.80
C ASP A 111 -22.51 13.82 -19.18
N ASP A 112 -22.39 14.12 -20.48
CA ASP A 112 -21.49 15.17 -20.96
C ASP A 112 -21.96 16.57 -20.52
N TRP A 113 -23.29 16.79 -20.47
CA TRP A 113 -23.83 18.03 -19.91
C TRP A 113 -23.60 18.15 -18.42
N PHE A 114 -23.73 17.05 -17.65
CA PHE A 114 -23.40 17.00 -16.22
C PHE A 114 -21.94 17.42 -15.99
N ARG A 115 -21.01 16.81 -16.74
CA ARG A 115 -19.57 17.15 -16.69
C ARG A 115 -19.35 18.63 -16.98
N THR A 116 -19.97 19.16 -18.03
CA THR A 116 -19.87 20.58 -18.41
C THR A 116 -20.35 21.53 -17.29
N GLN A 117 -21.40 21.17 -16.54
CA GLN A 117 -21.85 21.99 -15.40
C GLN A 117 -20.85 21.94 -14.24
N PHE A 118 -20.28 20.78 -13.95
CA PHE A 118 -19.29 20.59 -12.90
C PHE A 118 -17.99 21.35 -13.18
N GLU A 119 -17.50 21.31 -14.43
CA GLU A 119 -16.28 22.02 -14.84
C GLU A 119 -16.43 23.54 -14.83
N LYS A 120 -17.66 24.05 -14.93
CA LYS A 120 -17.97 25.49 -14.84
C LYS A 120 -18.13 25.99 -13.40
N ALA A 121 -18.35 25.09 -12.45
CA ALA A 121 -18.58 25.46 -11.07
C ALA A 121 -17.32 26.11 -10.48
N ASP A 122 -17.46 27.27 -9.86
CA ASP A 122 -16.37 27.87 -9.08
C ASP A 122 -16.27 27.18 -7.71
N VAL A 123 -15.67 25.99 -7.71
CA VAL A 123 -15.52 25.12 -6.53
C VAL A 123 -14.85 25.85 -5.36
N ARG A 124 -13.97 26.82 -5.63
CA ARG A 124 -13.25 27.59 -4.61
C ARG A 124 -14.16 28.56 -3.84
N SER A 125 -15.30 28.93 -4.42
CA SER A 125 -16.30 29.81 -3.79
C SER A 125 -17.30 29.05 -2.92
N LEU A 126 -17.33 27.72 -3.01
CA LEU A 126 -18.26 26.86 -2.28
C LEU A 126 -17.76 26.57 -0.87
N ASP A 127 -18.69 26.42 0.07
CA ASP A 127 -18.36 25.85 1.37
C ASP A 127 -18.10 24.34 1.28
N GLY A 128 -17.51 23.77 2.32
CA GLY A 128 -17.13 22.37 2.32
C GLY A 128 -18.33 21.41 2.20
N ASP A 129 -19.50 21.77 2.74
CA ASP A 129 -20.71 20.95 2.65
C ASP A 129 -21.22 20.89 1.20
N ALA A 130 -21.21 22.02 0.47
CA ALA A 130 -21.55 22.05 -0.94
C ALA A 130 -20.57 21.22 -1.79
N VAL A 131 -19.26 21.32 -1.54
CA VAL A 131 -18.25 20.50 -2.24
C VAL A 131 -18.45 19.01 -1.96
N MET A 132 -18.82 18.63 -0.74
CA MET A 132 -19.13 17.24 -0.39
C MET A 132 -20.37 16.69 -1.10
N GLU A 133 -21.43 17.48 -1.22
CA GLU A 133 -22.60 17.08 -1.99
C GLU A 133 -22.27 16.94 -3.49
N MET A 134 -21.40 17.80 -4.01
CA MET A 134 -20.87 17.64 -5.38
C MET A 134 -20.04 16.35 -5.54
N VAL A 135 -19.19 16.01 -4.57
CA VAL A 135 -18.44 14.74 -4.54
C VAL A 135 -19.39 13.54 -4.61
N ARG A 136 -20.41 13.51 -3.74
CA ARG A 136 -21.43 12.44 -3.72
C ARG A 136 -22.19 12.34 -5.03
N LEU A 137 -22.62 13.48 -5.58
CA LEU A 137 -23.36 13.53 -6.82
C LEU A 137 -22.52 13.05 -8.02
N SER A 138 -21.25 13.45 -8.07
CA SER A 138 -20.30 13.01 -9.10
C SER A 138 -19.97 11.52 -9.00
N LEU A 139 -19.81 10.98 -7.78
CA LEU A 139 -19.67 9.53 -7.55
C LEU A 139 -20.90 8.75 -8.04
N ARG A 140 -22.11 9.21 -7.70
CA ARG A 140 -23.37 8.62 -8.18
C ARG A 140 -23.43 8.62 -9.70
N ASN A 141 -23.14 9.75 -10.33
CA ASN A 141 -23.12 9.87 -11.79
C ASN A 141 -22.11 8.91 -12.44
N THR A 142 -20.90 8.82 -11.87
CA THR A 142 -19.84 7.93 -12.34
C THR A 142 -20.30 6.47 -12.32
N LEU A 143 -20.93 6.02 -11.23
CA LEU A 143 -21.42 4.64 -11.06
C LEU A 143 -22.61 4.26 -11.97
N LEU A 144 -23.26 5.23 -12.62
CA LEU A 144 -24.26 4.92 -13.65
C LEU A 144 -23.61 4.39 -14.94
N SER A 145 -22.38 4.82 -15.22
CA SER A 145 -21.63 4.47 -16.43
C SER A 145 -20.52 3.45 -16.16
N ALA A 146 -20.01 3.38 -14.93
CA ALA A 146 -18.91 2.53 -14.53
C ALA A 146 -19.37 1.39 -13.61
N GLU A 147 -19.05 0.15 -13.98
CA GLU A 147 -19.24 -1.02 -13.12
C GLU A 147 -18.02 -1.17 -12.18
N SER A 148 -18.03 -0.43 -11.07
CA SER A 148 -16.96 -0.48 -10.07
C SER A 148 -17.52 -0.67 -8.66
N ASP A 149 -17.39 -1.89 -8.11
CA ASP A 149 -17.73 -2.18 -6.71
C ASP A 149 -16.95 -1.29 -5.75
N ASP A 150 -15.68 -1.01 -6.07
CA ASP A 150 -14.77 -0.20 -5.28
C ASP A 150 -15.23 1.27 -5.14
N LEU A 151 -15.62 1.90 -6.24
CA LEU A 151 -16.23 3.23 -6.22
C LEU A 151 -17.62 3.20 -5.56
N GLY A 152 -18.35 2.08 -5.68
CA GLY A 152 -19.59 1.83 -4.95
C GLY A 152 -19.40 1.87 -3.43
N LYS A 153 -18.33 1.23 -2.91
CA LYS A 153 -17.96 1.30 -1.49
C LYS A 153 -17.59 2.72 -1.05
N CYS A 154 -16.93 3.50 -1.91
CA CYS A 154 -16.64 4.91 -1.63
C CYS A 154 -17.94 5.72 -1.49
N LEU A 155 -18.89 5.57 -2.42
CA LEU A 155 -20.18 6.26 -2.34
C LEU A 155 -20.95 5.87 -1.06
N ALA A 156 -20.98 4.59 -0.70
CA ALA A 156 -21.62 4.14 0.54
C ALA A 156 -20.98 4.78 1.79
N GLN A 157 -19.66 4.94 1.80
CA GLN A 157 -18.94 5.61 2.89
C GLN A 157 -19.30 7.09 2.98
N TRP A 158 -19.39 7.79 1.84
CA TRP A 158 -19.84 9.18 1.81
C TRP A 158 -21.29 9.36 2.25
N ASP A 159 -22.18 8.44 1.85
CA ASP A 159 -23.58 8.46 2.28
C ASP A 159 -23.72 8.21 3.78
N ALA A 160 -22.93 7.30 4.35
CA ALA A 160 -22.87 7.09 5.80
C ALA A 160 -22.36 8.34 6.53
N LEU A 161 -21.29 8.98 6.04
CA LEU A 161 -20.74 10.21 6.61
C LEU A 161 -21.74 11.37 6.57
N ALA A 162 -22.47 11.51 5.46
CA ALA A 162 -23.45 12.58 5.26
C ALA A 162 -24.65 12.48 6.22
N SER A 163 -24.94 11.29 6.73
CA SER A 163 -26.03 11.04 7.70
C SER A 163 -25.69 11.46 9.14
N SER A 164 -24.42 11.81 9.42
CA SER A 164 -23.98 12.23 10.75
C SER A 164 -24.39 13.67 11.08
N SER A 165 -24.82 13.90 12.32
CA SER A 165 -25.23 15.22 12.83
C SER A 165 -24.07 16.10 13.32
N GLU A 166 -22.88 15.54 13.55
CA GLU A 166 -21.71 16.24 14.13
C GLU A 166 -20.68 16.63 13.07
N ARG A 167 -21.15 17.21 11.96
CA ARG A 167 -20.29 17.63 10.84
C ARG A 167 -19.22 18.61 11.31
N TRP A 168 -18.03 18.49 10.73
CA TRP A 168 -16.85 19.32 11.04
C TRP A 168 -16.32 19.25 12.48
N SER A 169 -16.82 18.34 13.31
CA SER A 169 -16.11 17.95 14.55
C SER A 169 -14.77 17.31 14.20
N GLN A 170 -13.84 17.27 15.15
CA GLN A 170 -12.51 16.69 14.91
C GLN A 170 -12.61 15.23 14.43
N ASP A 171 -13.38 14.40 15.14
CA ASP A 171 -13.56 12.99 14.81
C ASP A 171 -14.31 12.78 13.49
N TRP A 172 -15.38 13.54 13.23
CA TRP A 172 -16.06 13.50 11.94
C TRP A 172 -15.13 13.90 10.80
N SER A 173 -14.27 14.90 11.01
CA SER A 173 -13.33 15.39 10.00
C SER A 173 -12.23 14.37 9.72
N LEU A 174 -11.80 13.59 10.72
CA LEU A 174 -10.91 12.44 10.49
C LEU A 174 -11.58 11.36 9.63
N ARG A 175 -12.88 11.09 9.83
CA ARG A 175 -13.65 10.14 8.98
C ARG A 175 -13.83 10.68 7.55
N ALA A 176 -14.10 11.98 7.42
CA ALA A 176 -14.19 12.66 6.13
C ALA A 176 -12.85 12.62 5.38
N LEU A 177 -11.73 12.85 6.08
CA LEU A 177 -10.39 12.76 5.50
C LEU A 177 -10.11 11.35 4.97
N ALA A 178 -10.48 10.32 5.73
CA ALA A 178 -10.36 8.94 5.30
C ALA A 178 -11.21 8.65 4.04
N ALA A 179 -12.43 9.20 3.95
CA ALA A 179 -13.29 9.07 2.77
C ALA A 179 -12.69 9.80 1.54
N VAL A 180 -12.10 10.98 1.72
CA VAL A 180 -11.38 11.72 0.66
C VAL A 180 -10.23 10.87 0.12
N GLN A 181 -9.33 10.42 1.00
CA GLN A 181 -8.16 9.63 0.63
C GLN A 181 -8.55 8.31 -0.04
N ARG A 182 -9.54 7.60 0.53
CA ARG A 182 -10.08 6.36 -0.02
C ARG A 182 -10.61 6.57 -1.44
N THR A 183 -11.33 7.66 -1.67
CA THR A 183 -11.91 7.99 -2.98
C THR A 183 -10.83 8.36 -3.99
N GLN A 184 -9.82 9.16 -3.60
CA GLN A 184 -8.67 9.47 -4.45
C GLN A 184 -7.95 8.19 -4.91
N LEU A 185 -7.70 7.26 -3.98
CA LEU A 185 -7.07 5.97 -4.31
C LEU A 185 -7.91 5.11 -5.26
N SER A 186 -9.23 5.05 -5.05
CA SER A 186 -10.14 4.32 -5.95
C SER A 186 -10.20 4.93 -7.34
N LEU A 187 -10.17 6.26 -7.44
CA LEU A 187 -10.19 6.95 -8.73
C LEU A 187 -8.90 6.73 -9.51
N ALA A 188 -7.76 6.77 -8.83
CA ALA A 188 -6.47 6.42 -9.44
C ALA A 188 -6.49 4.98 -9.97
N ALA A 189 -6.89 4.01 -9.14
CA ALA A 189 -6.99 2.60 -9.55
C ALA A 189 -8.00 2.38 -10.69
N PHE A 190 -9.12 3.11 -10.68
CA PHE A 190 -10.10 3.06 -11.76
C PHE A 190 -9.53 3.62 -13.07
N GLY A 191 -8.86 4.77 -13.02
CA GLY A 191 -8.16 5.36 -14.17
C GLY A 191 -7.09 4.43 -14.74
N ASP A 192 -6.27 3.83 -13.88
CA ASP A 192 -5.23 2.87 -14.26
C ASP A 192 -5.82 1.64 -14.95
N SER A 193 -6.97 1.14 -14.46
CA SER A 193 -7.68 0.02 -15.09
C SER A 193 -8.14 0.36 -16.51
N ILE A 194 -8.73 1.54 -16.71
CA ILE A 194 -9.15 2.00 -18.04
C ILE A 194 -7.94 2.20 -18.96
N TYR A 195 -6.88 2.84 -18.47
CA TYR A 195 -5.64 3.03 -19.22
C TYR A 195 -5.05 1.69 -19.70
N THR A 196 -4.95 0.72 -18.79
CA THR A 196 -4.39 -0.62 -19.07
C THR A 196 -5.20 -1.37 -20.12
N GLN A 197 -6.51 -1.12 -20.21
CA GLN A 197 -7.37 -1.71 -21.23
C GLN A 197 -7.30 -0.97 -22.58
N CYS A 198 -7.11 0.34 -22.57
CA CYS A 198 -7.21 1.18 -23.77
C CYS A 198 -5.86 1.39 -24.48
N GLN A 199 -4.82 1.76 -23.74
CA GLN A 199 -3.54 2.18 -24.35
C GLN A 199 -2.87 1.05 -25.14
N PRO A 200 -2.74 -0.20 -24.63
CA PRO A 200 -2.08 -1.26 -25.39
C PRO A 200 -2.82 -1.59 -26.71
N VAL A 201 -4.14 -1.42 -26.73
CA VAL A 201 -4.96 -1.60 -27.94
C VAL A 201 -4.68 -0.48 -28.94
N ALA A 202 -4.57 0.77 -28.48
CA ALA A 202 -4.24 1.92 -29.32
C ALA A 202 -2.85 1.77 -29.96
N GLU A 203 -1.84 1.34 -29.19
CA GLU A 203 -0.48 1.06 -29.67
C GLU A 203 -0.47 -0.10 -30.69
N ALA A 204 -1.21 -1.17 -30.42
CA ALA A 204 -1.36 -2.27 -31.37
C ALA A 204 -2.04 -1.82 -32.68
N PHE A 205 -3.01 -0.90 -32.59
CA PHE A 205 -3.69 -0.33 -33.75
C PHE A 205 -2.75 0.59 -34.56
N GLN A 206 -1.93 1.40 -33.88
CA GLN A 206 -0.88 2.22 -34.48
C GLN A 206 0.07 1.36 -35.32
N ALA A 207 0.60 0.28 -34.73
CA ALA A 207 1.57 -0.60 -35.36
C ALA A 207 1.00 -1.28 -36.62
N LYS A 208 -0.30 -1.63 -36.63
CA LYS A 208 -0.95 -2.29 -37.76
C LYS A 208 -1.42 -1.34 -38.86
N CYS A 209 -1.85 -0.13 -38.49
CA CYS A 209 -2.42 0.83 -39.44
C CYS A 209 -1.41 1.87 -39.94
N GLY A 210 -0.18 1.86 -39.42
CA GLY A 210 0.86 2.83 -39.80
C GLY A 210 0.52 4.26 -39.38
N LEU A 211 -0.14 4.43 -38.24
CA LEU A 211 -0.48 5.75 -37.70
C LEU A 211 0.77 6.43 -37.11
N ASP A 212 0.81 7.76 -37.18
CA ASP A 212 1.82 8.55 -36.48
C ASP A 212 1.66 8.37 -34.97
N GLY A 213 2.77 8.00 -34.29
CA GLY A 213 2.80 7.73 -32.85
C GLY A 213 2.41 8.95 -32.01
N ALA A 214 2.54 10.17 -32.55
CA ALA A 214 2.11 11.39 -31.85
C ALA A 214 0.60 11.41 -31.53
N PHE A 215 -0.25 10.75 -32.33
CA PHE A 215 -1.69 10.66 -32.06
C PHE A 215 -2.08 9.58 -31.05
N VAL A 216 -1.16 8.67 -30.72
CA VAL A 216 -1.43 7.47 -29.92
C VAL A 216 -0.75 7.52 -28.56
N ALA A 217 0.36 8.27 -28.44
CA ALA A 217 1.18 8.34 -27.24
C ALA A 217 0.39 8.51 -25.93
N ASN A 218 -0.67 9.33 -25.94
CA ASN A 218 -1.45 9.65 -24.74
C ASN A 218 -2.92 9.22 -24.85
N PHE A 219 -3.27 8.29 -25.75
CA PHE A 219 -4.67 7.95 -26.03
C PHE A 219 -5.42 7.48 -24.78
N GLY A 220 -4.85 6.54 -24.03
CA GLY A 220 -5.43 6.03 -22.79
C GLY A 220 -5.61 7.12 -21.74
N GLU A 221 -4.67 8.07 -21.65
CA GLU A 221 -4.81 9.20 -20.72
C GLU A 221 -5.96 10.12 -21.11
N GLU A 222 -6.12 10.44 -22.39
CA GLU A 222 -7.22 11.27 -22.87
C GLU A 222 -8.57 10.58 -22.68
N VAL A 223 -8.63 9.25 -22.80
CA VAL A 223 -9.81 8.47 -22.43
C VAL A 223 -10.13 8.65 -20.95
N VAL A 224 -9.14 8.51 -20.06
CA VAL A 224 -9.33 8.70 -18.61
C VAL A 224 -9.77 10.14 -18.29
N ARG A 225 -9.14 11.16 -18.89
CA ARG A 225 -9.50 12.59 -18.72
C ARG A 225 -10.91 12.91 -19.22
N GLY A 226 -11.38 12.19 -20.23
CA GLY A 226 -12.73 12.33 -20.77
C GLY A 226 -13.85 11.78 -19.87
N LEU A 227 -13.52 11.02 -18.82
CA LEU A 227 -14.52 10.42 -17.94
C LEU A 227 -15.03 11.45 -16.89
N PRO A 228 -16.32 11.38 -16.50
CA PRO A 228 -16.86 12.20 -15.41
C PRO A 228 -16.10 12.05 -14.08
N ALA A 229 -15.51 10.87 -13.86
CA ALA A 229 -14.67 10.55 -12.71
C ALA A 229 -13.45 11.49 -12.59
N PHE A 230 -12.97 12.08 -13.69
CA PHE A 230 -11.83 12.99 -13.67
C PHE A 230 -12.15 14.30 -12.92
N ALA A 231 -13.35 14.85 -13.11
CA ALA A 231 -13.78 16.05 -12.40
C ALA A 231 -13.86 15.86 -10.88
N LEU A 232 -14.06 14.62 -10.42
CA LEU A 232 -14.10 14.29 -9.00
C LEU A 232 -12.75 14.49 -8.30
N SER A 233 -11.63 14.25 -8.98
CA SER A 233 -10.29 14.48 -8.41
C SER A 233 -10.10 15.94 -8.00
N GLY A 234 -10.56 16.89 -8.82
CA GLY A 234 -10.49 18.32 -8.52
C GLY A 234 -11.34 18.73 -7.31
N LEU A 235 -12.52 18.12 -7.14
CA LEU A 235 -13.37 18.36 -5.97
C LEU A 235 -12.72 17.86 -4.68
N LEU A 236 -12.13 16.66 -4.71
CA LEU A 236 -11.44 16.07 -3.57
C LEU A 236 -10.22 16.91 -3.16
N GLN A 237 -9.44 17.39 -4.13
CA GLN A 237 -8.32 18.30 -3.90
C GLN A 237 -8.76 19.63 -3.28
N ALA A 238 -9.90 20.18 -3.69
CA ALA A 238 -10.44 21.40 -3.10
C ALA A 238 -10.96 21.20 -1.67
N LEU A 239 -11.51 20.01 -1.36
CA LEU A 239 -12.11 19.69 -0.07
C LEU A 239 -11.06 19.33 1.00
N GLU A 240 -9.99 18.62 0.63
CA GLU A 240 -9.02 18.04 1.56
C GLU A 240 -8.41 19.04 2.55
N PRO A 241 -7.96 20.25 2.14
CA PRO A 241 -7.35 21.20 3.08
C PRO A 241 -8.31 21.63 4.20
N GLY A 242 -9.58 21.88 3.88
CA GLY A 242 -10.60 22.25 4.86
C GLY A 242 -10.88 21.13 5.85
N VAL A 243 -10.97 19.89 5.37
CA VAL A 243 -11.18 18.70 6.20
C VAL A 243 -9.97 18.43 7.11
N ARG A 244 -8.74 18.58 6.60
CA ARG A 244 -7.51 18.44 7.41
C ARG A 244 -7.44 19.47 8.53
N ALA A 245 -7.74 20.73 8.22
CA ALA A 245 -7.75 21.81 9.20
C ALA A 245 -8.76 21.52 10.33
N ALA A 246 -9.98 21.09 9.98
CA ALA A 246 -11.01 20.73 10.95
C ALA A 246 -10.65 19.47 11.77
N ALA A 247 -9.91 18.52 11.18
CA ALA A 247 -9.40 17.34 11.87
C ALA A 247 -8.19 17.64 12.80
N GLY A 248 -7.57 18.82 12.68
CA GLY A 248 -6.35 19.17 13.41
C GLY A 248 -5.13 18.34 13.00
N VAL A 249 -5.10 17.86 11.75
CA VAL A 249 -4.02 17.00 11.24
C VAL A 249 -3.03 17.83 10.42
N SER A 250 -1.73 17.62 10.66
CA SER A 250 -0.64 18.24 9.91
C SER A 250 -0.70 17.89 8.40
N PRO A 251 -0.27 18.79 7.50
CA PRO A 251 -0.03 18.46 6.10
C PRO A 251 1.11 17.45 5.91
N TRP A 252 1.91 17.22 6.95
CA TRP A 252 2.97 16.22 6.99
C TRP A 252 2.59 15.05 7.88
N GLN A 253 2.87 13.84 7.41
CA GLN A 253 2.82 12.62 8.22
C GLN A 253 4.23 12.06 8.37
N LEU A 254 4.72 11.97 9.60
CA LEU A 254 6.01 11.35 9.91
C LEU A 254 5.85 9.86 10.15
N SER A 255 6.56 9.06 9.34
CA SER A 255 6.68 7.61 9.53
C SER A 255 8.02 7.25 10.19
N SER A 256 9.04 8.09 10.02
CA SER A 256 10.29 8.05 10.80
C SER A 256 10.80 9.47 11.01
N ALA A 257 11.15 9.85 12.24
CA ALA A 257 11.57 11.21 12.57
C ALA A 257 12.99 11.55 12.09
N GLY A 258 13.84 10.55 11.82
CA GLY A 258 15.25 10.78 11.50
C GLY A 258 16.02 11.45 12.66
N VAL A 259 17.09 12.20 12.32
CA VAL A 259 17.89 12.97 13.28
C VAL A 259 18.05 14.45 12.82
N PRO A 260 16.96 15.21 12.68
CA PRO A 260 17.01 16.64 12.35
C PRO A 260 17.58 17.50 13.50
N PRO A 261 18.14 18.69 13.22
CA PRO A 261 18.36 19.24 11.89
C PRO A 261 19.59 18.64 11.19
N PHE A 262 19.54 18.50 9.87
CA PHE A 262 20.68 18.02 9.07
C PHE A 262 20.78 18.74 7.71
N GLY A 263 22.01 18.87 7.21
CA GLY A 263 22.28 19.32 5.84
C GLY A 263 22.35 18.13 4.88
N ALA A 264 21.77 18.25 3.69
CA ALA A 264 21.75 17.18 2.69
C ALA A 264 21.71 17.70 1.26
N ARG A 265 21.96 16.81 0.30
CA ARG A 265 21.69 17.01 -1.12
C ARG A 265 20.25 16.55 -1.43
N LEU A 266 19.39 17.47 -1.85
CA LEU A 266 18.05 17.17 -2.33
C LEU A 266 18.08 16.66 -3.78
N LEU A 267 17.56 15.45 -4.00
CA LEU A 267 17.44 14.80 -5.31
C LEU A 267 16.02 14.30 -5.53
N ALA A 268 15.42 14.63 -6.68
CA ALA A 268 14.13 14.10 -7.11
C ALA A 268 14.31 12.77 -7.84
N VAL A 269 13.50 11.78 -7.47
CA VAL A 269 13.51 10.43 -8.06
C VAL A 269 12.07 10.00 -8.32
N PRO A 270 11.79 9.22 -9.40
CA PRO A 270 10.42 8.77 -9.66
C PRO A 270 9.91 7.84 -8.55
N SER A 271 10.75 6.92 -8.09
CA SER A 271 10.43 6.06 -6.95
C SER A 271 11.66 5.72 -6.12
N LEU A 272 11.43 5.26 -4.89
CA LEU A 272 12.49 4.69 -4.06
C LEU A 272 13.03 3.37 -4.65
N ALA A 273 12.22 2.67 -5.46
CA ALA A 273 12.61 1.43 -6.14
C ALA A 273 13.69 1.68 -7.20
N ASP A 274 13.63 2.81 -7.91
CA ASP A 274 14.57 3.14 -8.99
C ASP A 274 16.00 3.39 -8.52
N VAL A 275 16.19 3.67 -7.23
CA VAL A 275 17.50 3.97 -6.63
C VAL A 275 18.03 2.84 -5.76
N GLN A 276 17.38 1.67 -5.77
CA GLN A 276 17.88 0.50 -5.04
C GLN A 276 19.26 0.08 -5.55
N GLY A 277 20.16 -0.25 -4.62
CA GLY A 277 21.56 -0.58 -4.94
C GLY A 277 22.47 0.61 -5.23
N THR A 278 21.95 1.84 -5.21
CA THR A 278 22.77 3.06 -5.30
C THR A 278 23.37 3.41 -3.94
N SER A 279 24.60 3.92 -3.93
CA SER A 279 25.27 4.46 -2.74
C SER A 279 25.59 5.93 -2.95
N TYR A 280 25.24 6.76 -1.98
CA TYR A 280 25.46 8.19 -2.01
C TYR A 280 26.64 8.56 -1.10
N GLY A 281 27.65 9.20 -1.67
CA GLY A 281 28.88 9.58 -0.95
C GLY A 281 28.71 10.79 -0.02
N GLU A 282 27.61 11.52 -0.14
CA GLU A 282 27.24 12.65 0.71
C GLU A 282 25.83 12.45 1.27
N PRO A 283 25.50 13.04 2.44
CA PRO A 283 24.14 12.99 2.99
C PRO A 283 23.11 13.44 1.97
N THR A 284 22.17 12.56 1.60
CA THR A 284 21.21 12.79 0.53
C THR A 284 19.77 12.72 1.06
N LEU A 285 18.95 13.68 0.64
CA LEU A 285 17.50 13.73 0.85
C LEU A 285 16.81 13.40 -0.47
N LEU A 286 16.05 12.32 -0.51
CA LEU A 286 15.29 11.93 -1.69
C LEU A 286 13.89 12.53 -1.66
N LEU A 287 13.48 13.16 -2.75
CA LEU A 287 12.10 13.52 -3.05
C LEU A 287 11.55 12.47 -4.01
N ALA A 288 10.84 11.46 -3.47
CA ALA A 288 10.35 10.31 -4.21
C ALA A 288 8.84 10.39 -4.42
N GLU A 289 8.36 10.41 -5.66
CA GLU A 289 6.92 10.40 -5.93
C GLU A 289 6.27 9.13 -5.35
N HIS A 290 6.95 7.99 -5.51
CA HIS A 290 6.45 6.69 -5.08
C HIS A 290 7.35 5.94 -4.08
N VAL A 291 6.72 5.36 -3.06
CA VAL A 291 7.32 4.40 -2.11
C VAL A 291 6.37 3.21 -2.00
N GLY A 292 6.81 2.04 -2.48
CA GLY A 292 6.01 0.80 -2.51
C GLY A 292 6.02 0.02 -1.19
N GLY A 293 6.92 0.33 -0.27
CA GLY A 293 7.02 -0.27 1.06
C GLY A 293 7.90 -1.52 1.15
N MET A 294 8.44 -2.01 0.03
CA MET A 294 9.33 -3.16 -0.07
C MET A 294 10.80 -2.75 -0.26
N GLU A 295 11.09 -1.47 -0.44
CA GLU A 295 12.41 -0.91 -0.70
C GLU A 295 13.21 -0.63 0.57
N ASP A 296 14.53 -0.82 0.54
CA ASP A 296 15.42 -0.38 1.61
C ASP A 296 15.80 1.09 1.45
N ILE A 297 16.25 1.73 2.54
CA ILE A 297 16.85 3.07 2.48
C ILE A 297 18.29 2.95 1.97
N PRO A 298 18.63 3.53 0.80
CA PRO A 298 19.97 3.41 0.23
C PRO A 298 21.07 4.02 1.11
N THR A 299 22.30 3.52 0.98
CA THR A 299 23.45 4.04 1.76
C THR A 299 23.68 5.51 1.46
N GLY A 300 23.85 6.33 2.50
CA GLY A 300 24.06 7.78 2.40
C GLY A 300 22.77 8.61 2.31
N VAL A 301 21.60 7.97 2.19
CA VAL A 301 20.31 8.65 2.27
C VAL A 301 19.97 8.90 3.74
N VAL A 302 19.79 10.18 4.09
CA VAL A 302 19.42 10.64 5.44
C VAL A 302 17.94 10.99 5.55
N GLY A 303 17.22 11.05 4.43
CA GLY A 303 15.77 11.18 4.44
C GLY A 303 15.10 10.88 3.10
N VAL A 304 13.83 10.51 3.16
CA VAL A 304 12.92 10.32 2.02
C VAL A 304 11.63 11.10 2.29
N LEU A 305 11.31 12.04 1.41
CA LEU A 305 10.03 12.75 1.37
C LEU A 305 9.21 12.17 0.21
N THR A 306 7.94 11.85 0.46
CA THR A 306 7.10 11.18 -0.54
C THR A 306 5.66 11.67 -0.55
N ARG A 307 4.94 11.39 -1.63
CA ARG A 307 3.48 11.53 -1.72
C ARG A 307 2.73 10.26 -1.36
N SER A 308 3.43 9.12 -1.32
CA SER A 308 2.83 7.83 -1.01
C SER A 308 2.38 7.80 0.45
N LEU A 309 1.12 7.42 0.67
CA LEU A 309 0.57 7.20 2.01
C LEU A 309 1.29 5.98 2.61
N THR A 310 2.18 6.21 3.58
CA THR A 310 2.88 5.14 4.29
C THR A 310 2.34 5.01 5.71
N ASP A 311 2.00 3.80 6.15
CA ASP A 311 1.61 3.57 7.55
C ASP A 311 2.81 3.72 8.48
N VAL A 312 2.57 4.21 9.70
CA VAL A 312 3.64 4.51 10.66
C VAL A 312 4.32 3.22 11.10
N LEU A 313 3.59 2.11 11.18
CA LEU A 313 4.12 0.81 11.60
C LEU A 313 4.47 -0.12 10.42
N SER A 314 4.51 0.40 9.19
CA SER A 314 4.91 -0.36 8.00
C SER A 314 6.40 -0.79 8.03
N HIS A 315 6.76 -1.82 7.24
CA HIS A 315 8.14 -2.28 7.14
C HIS A 315 9.12 -1.22 6.64
N VAL A 316 8.73 -0.39 5.67
CA VAL A 316 9.59 0.72 5.20
C VAL A 316 9.82 1.77 6.29
N ALA A 317 8.81 2.06 7.11
CA ALA A 317 8.95 2.97 8.26
C ALA A 317 9.90 2.40 9.33
N ILE A 318 9.77 1.10 9.66
CA ILE A 318 10.70 0.42 10.57
C ILE A 318 12.14 0.49 10.04
N ARG A 319 12.34 0.22 8.74
CA ARG A 319 13.66 0.27 8.11
C ARG A 319 14.25 1.69 8.10
N ALA A 320 13.44 2.71 7.81
CA ALA A 320 13.85 4.10 7.90
C ALA A 320 14.30 4.49 9.32
N ARG A 321 13.58 4.03 10.35
CA ARG A 321 13.99 4.26 11.75
C ARG A 321 15.32 3.58 12.08
N CYS A 322 15.50 2.33 11.68
CA CYS A 322 16.77 1.62 11.89
C CYS A 322 17.94 2.23 11.10
N ALA A 323 17.67 2.84 9.94
CA ALA A 323 18.64 3.63 9.20
C ALA A 323 18.84 5.04 9.77
N ARG A 324 18.04 5.44 10.77
CA ARG A 324 17.96 6.81 11.33
C ARG A 324 17.67 7.87 10.26
N ALA A 325 16.98 7.47 9.19
CA ALA A 325 16.58 8.34 8.11
C ALA A 325 15.18 8.93 8.38
N LEU A 326 14.99 10.19 8.01
CA LEU A 326 13.65 10.81 7.97
C LEU A 326 12.80 10.10 6.93
N LEU A 327 11.57 9.73 7.26
CA LEU A 327 10.57 9.28 6.28
C LEU A 327 9.28 10.04 6.54
N ALA A 328 8.87 10.88 5.58
CA ALA A 328 7.71 11.74 5.74
C ALA A 328 6.86 11.79 4.46
N THR A 329 5.55 11.72 4.64
CA THR A 329 4.58 11.92 3.56
C THR A 329 4.11 13.39 3.56
N CYS A 330 4.22 14.05 2.42
CA CYS A 330 3.67 15.39 2.19
C CYS A 330 2.31 15.26 1.51
N HIS A 331 1.28 15.89 2.09
CA HIS A 331 -0.07 15.89 1.53
C HIS A 331 -0.46 17.20 0.87
N ASP A 332 0.31 18.27 1.11
CA ASP A 332 0.01 19.59 0.57
C ASP A 332 0.69 19.79 -0.79
N GLU A 333 -0.10 20.18 -1.79
CA GLU A 333 0.38 20.39 -3.17
C GLU A 333 1.33 21.58 -3.30
N ALA A 334 1.13 22.63 -2.50
CA ALA A 334 1.97 23.81 -2.57
C ALA A 334 3.36 23.52 -1.96
N ASP A 335 3.39 22.83 -0.83
CA ASP A 335 4.63 22.35 -0.20
C ASP A 335 5.38 21.39 -1.15
N TRP A 336 4.69 20.41 -1.74
CA TRP A 336 5.31 19.48 -2.71
C TRP A 336 5.84 20.20 -3.96
N GLY A 337 5.07 21.16 -4.50
CA GLY A 337 5.46 21.96 -5.65
C GLY A 337 6.71 22.81 -5.36
N ALA A 338 6.79 23.40 -4.16
CA ALA A 338 7.97 24.15 -3.73
C ALA A 338 9.21 23.26 -3.61
N LEU A 339 9.07 22.07 -3.03
CA LEU A 339 10.15 21.08 -2.93
C LEU A 339 10.61 20.58 -4.31
N SER A 340 9.68 20.33 -5.21
CA SER A 340 9.94 19.90 -6.58
C SER A 340 10.71 20.97 -7.37
N ALA A 341 10.30 22.24 -7.24
CA ALA A 341 11.01 23.36 -7.85
C ALA A 341 12.43 23.52 -7.28
N LEU A 342 12.59 23.35 -5.95
CA LEU A 342 13.89 23.41 -5.28
C LEU A 342 14.82 22.27 -5.75
N ALA A 343 14.29 21.05 -5.89
CA ALA A 343 15.04 19.90 -6.41
C ALA A 343 15.46 20.11 -7.88
N ALA A 344 14.54 20.60 -8.72
CA ALA A 344 14.80 20.86 -10.13
C ALA A 344 15.90 21.91 -10.36
N GLY A 345 16.02 22.90 -9.46
CA GLY A 345 17.07 23.93 -9.52
C GLY A 345 18.51 23.40 -9.47
N GLY A 346 18.72 22.21 -8.88
CA GLY A 346 20.03 21.56 -8.76
C GLY A 346 20.34 20.55 -9.87
N GLY A 347 19.38 20.28 -10.76
CA GLY A 347 19.51 19.28 -11.83
C GLY A 347 19.91 17.88 -11.31
N ALA A 348 20.69 17.16 -12.12
CA ALA A 348 21.16 15.81 -11.75
C ALA A 348 22.13 15.79 -10.56
N THR A 349 22.75 16.92 -10.22
CA THR A 349 23.66 17.04 -9.07
C THR A 349 22.94 17.31 -7.76
N GLY A 350 21.66 17.72 -7.81
CA GLY A 350 20.84 18.05 -6.65
C GLY A 350 21.14 19.40 -6.01
N THR A 351 20.24 19.83 -5.13
CA THR A 351 20.31 21.13 -4.45
C THR A 351 20.77 20.96 -3.00
N GLY A 352 21.66 21.82 -2.50
CA GLY A 352 22.02 21.82 -1.08
C GLY A 352 20.87 22.33 -0.22
N VAL A 353 20.48 21.59 0.80
CA VAL A 353 19.37 21.93 1.70
C VAL A 353 19.71 21.70 3.15
N VAL A 354 19.02 22.42 4.03
CA VAL A 354 18.94 22.13 5.46
C VAL A 354 17.51 21.69 5.76
N VAL A 355 17.39 20.58 6.48
CA VAL A 355 16.12 19.98 6.87
C VAL A 355 15.96 20.08 8.38
N ASP A 356 14.79 20.51 8.82
CA ASP A 356 14.36 20.46 10.21
C ASP A 356 12.94 19.89 10.32
N VAL A 357 12.55 19.44 11.51
CA VAL A 357 11.21 18.97 11.82
C VAL A 357 10.68 19.74 13.02
N SER A 358 9.59 20.47 12.81
CA SER A 358 8.98 21.28 13.86
C SER A 358 8.40 20.42 15.00
N ALA A 359 8.07 21.07 16.12
CA ALA A 359 7.36 20.40 17.21
C ALA A 359 5.97 19.85 16.81
N SER A 360 5.37 20.39 15.74
CA SER A 360 4.11 19.89 15.17
C SER A 360 4.32 18.76 14.14
N GLY A 361 5.57 18.32 13.91
CA GLY A 361 5.92 17.30 12.94
C GLY A 361 5.96 17.78 11.48
N ALA A 362 5.89 19.10 11.25
CA ALA A 362 6.03 19.66 9.91
C ALA A 362 7.49 19.61 9.47
N VAL A 363 7.74 19.14 8.24
CA VAL A 363 9.08 19.10 7.66
C VAL A 363 9.37 20.43 6.99
N VAL A 364 10.46 21.08 7.41
CA VAL A 364 10.92 22.35 6.83
C VAL A 364 12.20 22.06 6.05
N VAL A 365 12.20 22.41 4.76
CA VAL A 365 13.36 22.25 3.87
C VAL A 365 13.72 23.60 3.29
N GLU A 366 14.90 24.10 3.64
CA GLU A 366 15.39 25.40 3.19
C GLU A 366 16.65 25.25 2.35
N ALA A 367 16.81 26.10 1.33
CA ALA A 367 18.04 26.16 0.55
C ALA A 367 19.22 26.52 1.45
N GLY A 368 20.29 25.73 1.40
CA GLY A 368 21.45 25.89 2.28
C GLY A 368 22.73 25.38 1.65
N SER A 369 23.86 25.62 2.33
CA SER A 369 25.13 25.05 1.88
C SER A 369 25.09 23.54 2.07
N ALA A 370 25.26 22.77 1.00
CA ALA A 370 25.48 21.32 1.11
C ALA A 370 26.65 21.05 2.08
N PRO A 371 26.62 19.97 2.88
CA PRO A 371 27.74 19.62 3.74
C PRO A 371 29.03 19.60 2.91
N GLY A 372 29.97 20.50 3.21
CA GLY A 372 31.28 20.47 2.56
C GLY A 372 32.00 19.17 2.95
N ALA A 373 32.62 18.50 1.99
CA ALA A 373 33.39 17.27 2.18
C ALA A 373 34.65 17.41 3.07
N GLY A 374 34.75 18.45 3.91
CA GLY A 374 35.96 18.81 4.66
C GLY A 374 35.73 19.63 5.94
N GLY A 375 34.57 19.52 6.60
CA GLY A 375 34.31 20.19 7.88
C GLY A 375 34.46 19.22 9.07
N ASN A 376 35.37 19.52 9.99
CA ASN A 376 35.60 18.80 11.26
C ASN A 376 34.44 19.04 12.27
N GLY A 377 33.20 18.76 11.87
CA GLY A 377 31.97 18.99 12.65
C GLY A 377 31.35 17.66 13.11
N ASN A 378 30.94 17.60 14.38
CA ASN A 378 30.33 16.45 15.03
C ASN A 378 29.34 15.63 14.15
N GLY A 379 29.70 14.38 13.87
CA GLY A 379 28.82 13.21 14.02
C GLY A 379 27.58 13.00 13.12
N ASN A 380 27.21 13.90 12.20
CA ASN A 380 25.90 13.81 11.52
C ASN A 380 25.88 13.17 10.11
N GLY A 381 26.97 12.55 9.66
CA GLY A 381 26.89 11.63 8.51
C GLY A 381 26.31 10.29 9.00
N ALA A 382 25.33 9.70 8.31
CA ALA A 382 24.94 8.32 8.59
C ALA A 382 26.19 7.44 8.37
N PRO A 383 26.77 6.84 9.44
CA PRO A 383 27.94 5.99 9.26
C PRO A 383 27.56 4.83 8.35
N ALA A 384 28.49 4.41 7.48
CA ALA A 384 28.32 3.16 6.74
C ALA A 384 27.96 2.06 7.75
N PRO A 385 26.86 1.31 7.53
CA PRO A 385 26.46 0.28 8.49
C PRO A 385 27.64 -0.66 8.77
N GLY A 386 27.98 -0.85 10.04
CA GLY A 386 29.03 -1.80 10.41
C GLY A 386 28.68 -3.22 9.96
N GLU A 387 29.71 -4.06 9.78
CA GLU A 387 29.50 -5.47 9.45
C GLU A 387 28.60 -6.14 10.50
N LEU A 388 27.55 -6.81 10.01
CA LEU A 388 26.59 -7.50 10.85
C LEU A 388 27.08 -8.92 11.14
N ARG A 389 27.27 -9.24 12.42
CA ARG A 389 27.60 -10.60 12.84
C ARG A 389 26.33 -11.38 13.11
N LEU A 390 26.12 -12.47 12.36
CA LEU A 390 24.98 -13.35 12.55
C LEU A 390 25.15 -14.28 13.75
N ASP A 391 24.03 -14.66 14.36
CA ASP A 391 24.03 -15.61 15.47
C ASP A 391 24.47 -17.00 14.98
N PRO A 392 25.33 -17.71 15.75
CA PRO A 392 25.75 -19.06 15.38
C PRO A 392 24.56 -20.03 15.46
N VAL A 393 24.50 -20.99 14.53
CA VAL A 393 23.43 -21.99 14.46
C VAL A 393 23.97 -23.41 14.47
N THR A 394 23.12 -24.33 14.92
CA THR A 394 23.34 -25.77 14.83
C THR A 394 22.75 -26.25 13.51
N MET A 395 23.62 -26.64 12.57
CA MET A 395 23.21 -27.14 11.27
C MET A 395 22.59 -28.54 11.38
N SER A 396 21.45 -28.73 10.73
CA SER A 396 20.87 -30.07 10.54
C SER A 396 21.81 -30.97 9.73
N HIS A 397 21.84 -32.25 10.09
CA HIS A 397 22.63 -33.28 9.42
C HIS A 397 21.84 -34.59 9.28
N ASP A 398 22.44 -35.62 8.68
CA ASP A 398 21.76 -36.92 8.55
C ASP A 398 21.45 -37.51 9.93
N GLY A 399 20.22 -37.97 10.10
CA GLY A 399 19.68 -38.41 11.39
C GLY A 399 19.02 -37.32 12.23
N PHE A 400 19.08 -36.04 11.82
CA PHE A 400 18.23 -34.99 12.41
C PHE A 400 16.83 -35.02 11.81
N PRO A 401 15.80 -34.68 12.61
CA PRO A 401 14.44 -34.52 12.11
C PRO A 401 14.35 -33.37 11.10
N TRP A 402 13.50 -33.53 10.09
CA TRP A 402 13.19 -32.52 9.08
C TRP A 402 12.30 -31.41 9.61
N ALA A 403 11.47 -31.72 10.61
CA ALA A 403 10.59 -30.75 11.26
C ALA A 403 10.60 -30.94 12.78
N LEU A 404 10.42 -29.85 13.51
CA LEU A 404 10.38 -29.79 14.95
C LEU A 404 8.99 -29.34 15.42
N PRO A 405 8.38 -30.03 16.40
CA PRO A 405 7.25 -29.47 17.13
C PRO A 405 7.73 -28.32 18.03
N GLU A 406 6.83 -27.43 18.42
CA GLU A 406 7.16 -26.27 19.27
C GLU A 406 7.88 -26.64 20.58
N SER A 407 7.52 -27.79 21.17
CA SER A 407 8.19 -28.29 22.39
C SER A 407 9.70 -28.49 22.21
N ALA A 408 10.16 -28.73 20.98
CA ALA A 408 11.56 -28.93 20.62
C ALA A 408 12.25 -27.65 20.09
N PHE A 409 11.59 -26.49 20.14
CA PHE A 409 12.22 -25.22 19.77
C PHE A 409 13.29 -24.82 20.80
N GLU A 410 14.51 -24.63 20.31
CA GLU A 410 15.71 -24.28 21.08
C GLU A 410 16.52 -23.21 20.33
N ALA A 411 17.19 -22.35 21.09
CA ALA A 411 18.08 -21.33 20.52
C ALA A 411 19.18 -21.99 19.67
N GLY A 412 19.41 -21.42 18.48
CA GLY A 412 20.37 -21.96 17.52
C GLY A 412 19.88 -23.17 16.71
N ARG A 413 18.68 -23.73 16.99
CA ARG A 413 18.03 -24.73 16.12
C ARG A 413 16.98 -24.13 15.20
N VAL A 414 16.22 -23.16 15.72
CA VAL A 414 15.20 -22.38 15.01
C VAL A 414 15.47 -20.89 15.22
N GLY A 415 14.76 -20.03 14.50
CA GLY A 415 14.93 -18.59 14.63
C GLY A 415 14.09 -17.96 15.73
N LYS A 416 14.23 -16.63 15.85
CA LYS A 416 13.66 -15.85 16.95
C LYS A 416 12.14 -15.78 16.89
N LYS A 417 11.51 -15.83 15.71
CA LYS A 417 10.04 -15.84 15.62
C LYS A 417 9.46 -17.09 16.27
N SER A 418 10.04 -18.26 15.98
CA SER A 418 9.65 -19.52 16.60
C SER A 418 9.82 -19.49 18.13
N LEU A 419 10.95 -18.98 18.62
CA LEU A 419 11.23 -18.87 20.06
C LEU A 419 10.31 -17.88 20.77
N ASN A 420 9.98 -16.76 20.13
CA ASN A 420 9.07 -15.75 20.68
C ASN A 420 7.64 -16.31 20.77
N LEU A 421 7.18 -17.06 19.76
CA LEU A 421 5.87 -17.73 19.81
C LEU A 421 5.77 -18.76 20.94
N LYS A 422 6.82 -19.56 21.14
CA LYS A 422 6.92 -20.48 22.29
C LYS A 422 6.83 -19.71 23.61
N THR A 423 7.60 -18.64 23.76
CA THR A 423 7.59 -17.78 24.96
C THR A 423 6.20 -17.19 25.22
N LEU A 424 5.55 -16.66 24.18
CA LEU A 424 4.19 -16.13 24.25
C LEU A 424 3.20 -17.20 24.71
N ARG A 425 3.24 -18.41 24.13
CA ARG A 425 2.33 -19.48 24.52
C ARG A 425 2.52 -19.91 25.96
N GLU A 426 3.77 -20.04 26.41
CA GLU A 426 4.09 -20.43 27.78
C GLU A 426 3.66 -19.37 28.82
N ARG A 427 3.81 -18.08 28.49
CA ARG A 427 3.61 -16.97 29.45
C ARG A 427 2.25 -16.29 29.38
N LEU A 428 1.52 -16.42 28.26
CA LEU A 428 0.15 -15.89 28.11
C LEU A 428 -0.93 -16.91 28.48
N ALA A 429 -0.58 -18.18 28.68
CA ALA A 429 -1.52 -19.21 29.12
C ALA A 429 -1.95 -18.96 30.58
N GLY A 430 -3.25 -18.69 30.83
CA GLY A 430 -3.67 -18.47 32.22
C GLY A 430 -5.13 -18.14 32.55
N GLY A 431 -6.05 -17.95 31.60
CA GLY A 431 -7.45 -17.66 31.95
C GLY A 431 -8.39 -17.46 30.77
N GLY A 432 -9.70 -17.48 31.06
CA GLY A 432 -10.73 -17.15 30.06
C GLY A 432 -10.60 -15.70 29.61
N GLY A 433 -10.39 -15.49 28.31
CA GLY A 433 -10.13 -14.17 27.72
C GLY A 433 -8.66 -13.82 27.47
N ALA A 434 -7.71 -14.71 27.81
CA ALA A 434 -6.31 -14.54 27.44
C ALA A 434 -6.12 -14.60 25.92
N PRO A 435 -5.20 -13.79 25.35
CA PRO A 435 -4.86 -13.86 23.93
C PRO A 435 -4.34 -15.25 23.57
N ALA A 436 -4.76 -15.75 22.40
CA ALA A 436 -4.30 -17.03 21.88
C ALA A 436 -3.04 -16.84 21.01
N VAL A 437 -2.27 -17.92 20.83
CA VAL A 437 -1.11 -17.96 19.94
C VAL A 437 -1.34 -19.10 18.93
N PRO A 438 -1.38 -18.83 17.60
CA PRO A 438 -1.68 -19.84 16.60
C PRO A 438 -0.70 -21.02 16.61
N ALA A 439 -1.19 -22.23 16.35
CA ALA A 439 -0.38 -23.44 16.29
C ALA A 439 0.79 -23.28 15.31
N CYS A 440 1.95 -23.84 15.68
CA CYS A 440 3.14 -23.75 14.84
C CYS A 440 4.07 -24.97 14.94
N ALA A 441 4.84 -25.18 13.88
CA ALA A 441 5.95 -26.14 13.76
C ALA A 441 7.08 -25.45 12.97
N ALA A 442 8.31 -25.99 13.00
CA ALA A 442 9.40 -25.37 12.26
C ALA A 442 10.32 -26.39 11.58
N LEU A 443 10.87 -26.02 10.42
CA LEU A 443 11.99 -26.70 9.81
C LEU A 443 13.28 -26.06 10.35
N PRO A 444 14.16 -26.82 11.04
CA PRO A 444 15.34 -26.26 11.69
C PRO A 444 16.38 -25.74 10.70
N TYR A 445 17.33 -24.95 11.21
CA TYR A 445 18.49 -24.50 10.42
C TYR A 445 19.24 -25.67 9.77
N GLY A 446 19.76 -25.46 8.57
CA GLY A 446 20.44 -26.49 7.79
C GLY A 446 19.52 -27.40 6.98
N THR A 447 18.20 -27.29 7.14
CA THR A 447 17.24 -28.08 6.35
C THR A 447 17.34 -27.77 4.85
N PHE A 448 17.41 -26.49 4.49
CA PHE A 448 17.62 -26.06 3.10
C PHE A 448 18.92 -26.65 2.52
N GLU A 449 20.03 -26.53 3.24
CA GLU A 449 21.33 -27.02 2.80
C GLU A 449 21.34 -28.55 2.62
N ARG A 450 20.66 -29.30 3.49
CA ARG A 450 20.53 -30.75 3.39
C ARG A 450 19.64 -31.16 2.20
N VAL A 451 18.55 -30.45 1.94
CA VAL A 451 17.71 -30.63 0.75
C VAL A 451 18.50 -30.31 -0.51
N LEU A 452 19.24 -29.21 -0.54
CA LEU A 452 20.07 -28.80 -1.68
C LEU A 452 21.16 -29.86 -1.97
N GLY A 453 21.80 -30.40 -0.92
CA GLY A 453 22.77 -31.49 -1.05
C GLY A 453 22.19 -32.79 -1.63
N ALA A 454 20.90 -33.06 -1.40
CA ALA A 454 20.18 -34.17 -2.03
C ALA A 454 19.78 -33.89 -3.50
N ASN A 455 19.92 -32.64 -3.97
CA ASN A 455 19.60 -32.18 -5.32
C ASN A 455 20.87 -31.62 -6.01
N PRO A 456 21.85 -32.46 -6.39
CA PRO A 456 23.17 -32.01 -6.84
C PRO A 456 23.16 -31.14 -8.11
N GLY A 457 22.18 -31.34 -9.01
CA GLY A 457 22.01 -30.50 -10.20
C GLY A 457 21.62 -29.06 -9.84
N ALA A 458 20.59 -28.90 -9.00
CA ALA A 458 20.17 -27.60 -8.50
C ALA A 458 21.26 -26.93 -7.65
N ALA A 459 21.99 -27.71 -6.85
CA ALA A 459 23.13 -27.22 -6.08
C ALA A 459 24.23 -26.62 -6.96
N ALA A 460 24.62 -27.33 -8.03
CA ALA A 460 25.64 -26.85 -8.97
C ALA A 460 25.18 -25.61 -9.75
N GLU A 461 23.90 -25.56 -10.16
CA GLU A 461 23.37 -24.37 -10.84
C GLU A 461 23.32 -23.16 -9.91
N LEU A 462 22.79 -23.32 -8.69
CA LEU A 462 22.71 -22.24 -7.71
C LEU A 462 24.11 -21.70 -7.40
N ASP A 463 25.08 -22.57 -7.11
CA ASP A 463 26.49 -22.20 -6.90
C ASP A 463 27.10 -21.43 -8.09
N GLY A 464 26.76 -21.82 -9.32
CA GLY A 464 27.11 -21.07 -10.53
C GLY A 464 26.52 -19.65 -10.57
N VAL A 465 25.25 -19.51 -10.20
CA VAL A 465 24.55 -18.21 -10.12
C VAL A 465 25.15 -17.32 -9.03
N LEU A 466 25.43 -17.87 -7.84
CA LEU A 466 26.01 -17.10 -6.73
C LEU A 466 27.42 -16.58 -7.06
N ARG A 467 28.27 -17.41 -7.68
CA ARG A 467 29.58 -16.93 -8.20
C ARG A 467 29.44 -15.81 -9.23
N SER A 468 28.42 -15.87 -10.08
CA SER A 468 28.15 -14.80 -11.05
C SER A 468 27.76 -13.50 -10.33
N LEU A 469 26.94 -13.57 -9.28
CA LEU A 469 26.54 -12.42 -8.47
C LEU A 469 27.73 -11.79 -7.74
N GLU A 470 28.61 -12.60 -7.16
CA GLU A 470 29.86 -12.13 -6.54
C GLU A 470 30.73 -11.36 -7.55
N GLY A 471 30.86 -11.88 -8.77
CA GLY A 471 31.60 -11.22 -9.85
C GLY A 471 31.01 -9.87 -10.26
N LEU A 472 29.68 -9.75 -10.36
CA LEU A 472 28.99 -8.48 -10.65
C LEU A 472 29.15 -7.45 -9.53
N GLY A 473 29.27 -7.92 -8.29
CA GLY A 473 29.43 -7.10 -7.11
C GLY A 473 30.88 -6.69 -6.77
N GLY A 474 31.90 -7.19 -7.47
CA GLY A 474 33.30 -6.99 -7.07
C GLY A 474 33.93 -5.65 -7.50
N GLY A 475 33.34 -4.95 -8.47
CA GLY A 475 33.83 -3.64 -8.91
C GLY A 475 33.23 -2.53 -8.06
N GLY A 476 34.04 -1.70 -7.40
CA GLY A 476 33.59 -0.61 -6.51
C GLY A 476 32.79 0.54 -7.17
N GLY A 477 32.17 0.31 -8.33
CA GLY A 477 31.23 1.22 -8.99
C GLY A 477 29.76 0.85 -8.74
N PRO A 478 28.81 1.55 -9.40
CA PRO A 478 27.38 1.26 -9.32
C PRO A 478 27.07 -0.17 -9.74
N LEU A 479 26.14 -0.82 -9.05
CA LEU A 479 25.71 -2.17 -9.37
C LEU A 479 24.92 -2.18 -10.70
N PRO A 480 25.21 -3.10 -11.64
CA PRO A 480 24.40 -3.28 -12.84
C PRO A 480 23.10 -4.00 -12.47
N MET A 481 22.13 -3.25 -11.95
CA MET A 481 20.91 -3.81 -11.34
C MET A 481 20.10 -4.72 -12.27
N ASP A 482 20.09 -4.45 -13.57
CA ASP A 482 19.40 -5.29 -14.56
C ASP A 482 19.99 -6.72 -14.59
N GLN A 483 21.31 -6.82 -14.55
CA GLN A 483 22.03 -8.10 -14.56
C GLN A 483 21.96 -8.78 -13.20
N VAL A 484 22.08 -8.01 -12.12
CA VAL A 484 21.93 -8.51 -10.74
C VAL A 484 20.53 -9.08 -10.55
N GLY A 485 19.49 -8.34 -10.91
CA GLY A 485 18.09 -8.76 -10.81
C GLY A 485 17.81 -10.02 -11.64
N ALA A 486 18.39 -10.14 -12.84
CA ALA A 486 18.28 -11.36 -13.64
C ALA A 486 18.92 -12.59 -12.97
N GLN A 487 20.11 -12.44 -12.36
CA GLN A 487 20.76 -13.54 -11.63
C GLN A 487 20.03 -13.89 -10.34
N LEU A 488 19.54 -12.89 -9.60
CA LEU A 488 18.72 -13.11 -8.40
C LEU A 488 17.41 -13.83 -8.75
N ALA A 489 16.73 -13.44 -9.83
CA ALA A 489 15.56 -14.15 -10.34
C ALA A 489 15.88 -15.61 -10.72
N ARG A 490 17.04 -15.85 -11.31
CA ARG A 490 17.50 -17.22 -11.63
C ARG A 490 17.79 -18.05 -10.37
N ALA A 491 18.42 -17.46 -9.34
CA ALA A 491 18.65 -18.14 -8.06
C ALA A 491 17.32 -18.57 -7.42
N ARG A 492 16.32 -17.68 -7.40
CA ARG A 492 14.96 -17.99 -6.93
C ARG A 492 14.33 -19.13 -7.75
N ALA A 493 14.39 -19.03 -9.08
CA ALA A 493 13.83 -20.06 -9.97
C ALA A 493 14.46 -21.44 -9.74
N VAL A 494 15.77 -21.54 -9.48
CA VAL A 494 16.42 -22.82 -9.16
C VAL A 494 15.80 -23.44 -7.89
N VAL A 495 15.63 -22.64 -6.85
CA VAL A 495 15.08 -23.09 -5.57
C VAL A 495 13.60 -23.47 -5.69
N GLU A 496 12.81 -22.65 -6.37
CA GLU A 496 11.36 -22.83 -6.49
C GLU A 496 10.95 -23.95 -7.46
N SER A 497 11.73 -24.16 -8.54
CA SER A 497 11.31 -25.05 -9.64
C SER A 497 12.17 -26.30 -9.82
N GLN A 498 13.41 -26.32 -9.32
CA GLN A 498 14.31 -27.47 -9.52
C GLN A 498 14.55 -28.30 -8.26
N LEU A 499 14.22 -27.79 -7.07
CA LEU A 499 14.33 -28.59 -5.85
C LEU A 499 13.21 -29.61 -5.75
N THR A 500 13.60 -30.84 -5.41
CA THR A 500 12.67 -31.91 -5.07
C THR A 500 12.81 -32.29 -3.60
N ALA A 501 11.68 -32.51 -2.94
CA ALA A 501 11.64 -32.94 -1.55
C ALA A 501 12.28 -34.34 -1.43
N PRO A 502 13.27 -34.55 -0.53
CA PRO A 502 13.84 -35.87 -0.30
C PRO A 502 12.78 -36.91 0.12
N PRO A 503 13.01 -38.21 -0.11
CA PRO A 503 12.08 -39.26 0.33
C PRO A 503 11.74 -39.16 1.82
N GLY A 504 10.45 -39.21 2.15
CA GLY A 504 9.94 -39.12 3.53
C GLY A 504 9.91 -37.71 4.13
N PHE A 505 10.50 -36.70 3.47
CA PHE A 505 10.56 -35.32 3.97
C PHE A 505 9.16 -34.74 4.26
N MET A 506 8.30 -34.68 3.24
CA MET A 506 6.97 -34.07 3.39
C MET A 506 6.07 -34.88 4.33
N ASP A 507 6.26 -36.20 4.40
CA ASP A 507 5.47 -37.06 5.28
C ASP A 507 5.82 -36.77 6.75
N GLU A 508 7.11 -36.58 7.07
CA GLU A 508 7.55 -36.15 8.40
C GLU A 508 7.04 -34.74 8.74
N VAL A 509 7.19 -33.79 7.82
CA VAL A 509 6.69 -32.41 7.98
C VAL A 509 5.18 -32.41 8.27
N ALA A 510 4.40 -33.19 7.51
CA ALA A 510 2.96 -33.33 7.72
C ALA A 510 2.61 -33.95 9.08
N ASN A 511 3.36 -34.98 9.51
CA ASN A 511 3.15 -35.61 10.82
C ASN A 511 3.42 -34.65 11.97
N VAL A 512 4.53 -33.90 11.91
CA VAL A 512 4.88 -32.91 12.94
C VAL A 512 3.87 -31.75 12.95
N ALA A 513 3.51 -31.24 11.78
CA ALA A 513 2.52 -30.17 11.66
C ALA A 513 1.14 -30.58 12.21
N ALA A 514 0.70 -31.81 11.93
CA ALA A 514 -0.55 -32.35 12.48
C ALA A 514 -0.47 -32.55 14.00
N GLY A 515 0.64 -33.10 14.50
CA GLY A 515 0.87 -33.27 15.95
C GLY A 515 0.94 -31.94 16.71
N ALA A 516 1.39 -30.88 16.05
CA ALA A 516 1.41 -29.52 16.59
C ALA A 516 0.07 -28.76 16.41
N GLY A 517 -0.91 -29.34 15.70
CA GLY A 517 -2.20 -28.71 15.43
C GLY A 517 -2.18 -27.62 14.35
N VAL A 518 -1.10 -27.52 13.55
CA VAL A 518 -1.02 -26.60 12.40
C VAL A 518 -1.99 -27.01 11.30
N ILE A 519 -2.13 -28.33 11.11
CA ILE A 519 -3.10 -28.96 10.21
C ILE A 519 -3.92 -30.00 10.94
N ALA A 520 -5.11 -30.30 10.42
CA ALA A 520 -6.03 -31.24 11.04
C ALA A 520 -5.54 -32.70 11.04
N SER A 521 -4.80 -33.12 10.00
CA SER A 521 -4.22 -34.46 9.92
C SER A 521 -3.07 -34.51 8.92
N PRO A 522 -2.15 -35.49 9.01
CA PRO A 522 -1.06 -35.65 8.04
C PRO A 522 -1.55 -35.86 6.60
N ALA A 523 -2.77 -36.39 6.42
CA ALA A 523 -3.36 -36.61 5.11
C ALA A 523 -3.54 -35.32 4.30
N ALA A 524 -3.65 -34.16 4.96
CA ALA A 524 -3.78 -32.87 4.28
C ALA A 524 -2.57 -32.52 3.40
N TRP A 525 -1.38 -33.01 3.76
CA TRP A 525 -0.13 -32.77 3.03
C TRP A 525 0.54 -34.05 2.51
N ALA A 526 -0.15 -35.19 2.58
CA ALA A 526 0.41 -36.47 2.15
C ALA A 526 0.58 -36.54 0.62
N ALA A 527 -0.37 -35.99 -0.15
CA ALA A 527 -0.32 -35.91 -1.62
C ALA A 527 -1.26 -34.81 -2.15
N GLY A 528 -1.09 -34.43 -3.42
CA GLY A 528 -1.98 -33.50 -4.11
C GLY A 528 -1.77 -32.03 -3.76
N PRO A 529 -2.77 -31.16 -4.02
CA PRO A 529 -2.59 -29.70 -3.96
C PRO A 529 -2.06 -29.17 -2.63
N GLY A 530 -2.46 -29.77 -1.50
CA GLY A 530 -1.97 -29.37 -0.18
C GLY A 530 -0.47 -29.65 0.03
N ARG A 531 0.03 -30.79 -0.49
CA ARG A 531 1.46 -31.11 -0.48
C ARG A 531 2.24 -30.16 -1.37
N ASP A 532 1.71 -29.90 -2.57
CA ASP A 532 2.35 -29.04 -3.56
C ASP A 532 2.43 -27.59 -3.07
N ALA A 533 1.35 -27.07 -2.49
CA ALA A 533 1.29 -25.75 -1.87
C ALA A 533 2.26 -25.62 -0.68
N ALA A 534 2.31 -26.63 0.18
CA ALA A 534 3.24 -26.65 1.32
C ALA A 534 4.70 -26.63 0.86
N TRP A 535 5.05 -27.47 -0.11
CA TRP A 535 6.40 -27.52 -0.68
C TRP A 535 6.78 -26.23 -1.39
N ALA A 536 5.87 -25.67 -2.19
CA ALA A 536 6.07 -24.40 -2.89
C ALA A 536 6.28 -23.25 -1.90
N ALA A 537 5.49 -23.18 -0.83
CA ALA A 537 5.64 -22.15 0.21
C ALA A 537 6.98 -22.27 0.95
N ILE A 538 7.41 -23.49 1.30
CA ILE A 538 8.73 -23.73 1.92
C ILE A 538 9.86 -23.29 0.98
N CYS A 539 9.79 -23.68 -0.30
CA CYS A 539 10.78 -23.28 -1.30
C CYS A 539 10.79 -21.76 -1.53
N GLY A 540 9.62 -21.11 -1.52
CA GLY A 540 9.50 -19.66 -1.63
C GLY A 540 10.19 -18.93 -0.47
N VAL A 541 10.05 -19.42 0.77
CA VAL A 541 10.78 -18.88 1.93
C VAL A 541 12.29 -19.07 1.79
N TRP A 542 12.76 -20.22 1.27
CA TRP A 542 14.19 -20.40 1.01
C TRP A 542 14.69 -19.51 -0.12
N ALA A 543 13.90 -19.36 -1.19
CA ALA A 543 14.19 -18.52 -2.33
C ALA A 543 14.23 -17.04 -1.95
N SER A 544 13.48 -16.62 -0.93
CA SER A 544 13.43 -15.22 -0.50
C SER A 544 14.78 -14.67 -0.02
N LYS A 545 15.76 -15.54 0.26
CA LYS A 545 17.17 -15.15 0.46
C LYS A 545 17.68 -14.28 -0.70
N TRP A 546 17.24 -14.55 -1.91
CA TRP A 546 17.70 -13.91 -3.15
C TRP A 546 16.65 -12.98 -3.76
N THR A 547 15.75 -12.38 -2.97
CA THR A 547 15.04 -11.17 -3.43
C THR A 547 16.02 -10.01 -3.57
N ASP A 548 15.71 -9.03 -4.42
CA ASP A 548 16.57 -7.86 -4.62
C ASP A 548 16.84 -7.14 -3.29
N ARG A 549 15.78 -6.95 -2.50
CA ARG A 549 15.85 -6.40 -1.14
C ARG A 549 16.75 -7.22 -0.23
N ALA A 550 16.49 -8.52 -0.06
CA ALA A 550 17.25 -9.36 0.87
C ALA A 550 18.73 -9.44 0.52
N TRP A 551 19.06 -9.47 -0.77
CA TRP A 551 20.45 -9.49 -1.22
C TRP A 551 21.15 -8.14 -1.02
N LEU A 552 20.52 -7.03 -1.40
CA LEU A 552 21.07 -5.69 -1.21
C LEU A 552 21.30 -5.35 0.27
N SER A 553 20.34 -5.67 1.13
CA SER A 553 20.42 -5.44 2.57
C SER A 553 21.61 -6.17 3.21
N ARG A 554 21.79 -7.45 2.87
CA ARG A 554 22.91 -8.27 3.34
C ARG A 554 24.24 -7.73 2.88
N ARG A 555 24.32 -7.34 1.61
CA ARG A 555 25.52 -6.73 1.03
C ARG A 555 25.90 -5.42 1.72
N GLN A 556 24.91 -4.56 2.00
CA GLN A 556 25.12 -3.30 2.73
C GLN A 556 25.69 -3.54 4.14
N ARG A 557 25.39 -4.70 4.72
CA ARG A 557 25.82 -5.13 6.06
C ARG A 557 27.03 -6.08 6.06
N GLY A 558 27.63 -6.33 4.90
CA GLY A 558 28.77 -7.25 4.78
C GLY A 558 28.46 -8.72 5.08
N VAL A 559 27.19 -9.15 5.06
CA VAL A 559 26.79 -10.53 5.35
C VAL A 559 27.01 -11.40 4.11
N ARG A 560 27.84 -12.44 4.25
CA ARG A 560 28.08 -13.40 3.17
C ARG A 560 26.91 -14.35 2.97
N ASP A 561 26.73 -14.85 1.74
CA ASP A 561 25.62 -15.74 1.38
C ASP A 561 25.63 -17.07 2.16
N ASP A 562 26.83 -17.55 2.51
CA ASP A 562 27.04 -18.77 3.28
C ASP A 562 26.87 -18.58 4.80
N GLU A 563 26.69 -17.37 5.31
CA GLU A 563 26.47 -17.14 6.75
C GLU A 563 24.99 -17.13 7.12
N LEU A 564 24.13 -16.71 6.18
CA LEU A 564 22.69 -16.68 6.40
C LEU A 564 22.08 -18.08 6.31
N ARG A 565 21.53 -18.55 7.43
CA ARG A 565 20.80 -19.80 7.56
C ARG A 565 19.32 -19.53 7.78
N MET A 566 18.49 -20.16 6.96
CA MET A 566 17.04 -19.99 6.98
C MET A 566 16.38 -21.19 7.66
N SER A 567 15.75 -20.95 8.81
CA SER A 567 14.72 -21.83 9.36
C SER A 567 13.36 -21.42 8.76
N VAL A 568 12.40 -22.34 8.72
CA VAL A 568 11.06 -22.06 8.19
C VAL A 568 10.02 -22.36 9.26
N LEU A 569 9.30 -21.33 9.70
CA LEU A 569 8.18 -21.47 10.62
C LEU A 569 6.90 -21.77 9.83
N LEU A 570 6.29 -22.92 10.10
CA LEU A 570 4.96 -23.27 9.60
C LEU A 570 3.92 -22.87 10.65
N GLN A 571 3.03 -21.96 10.30
CA GLN A 571 2.04 -21.41 11.22
C GLN A 571 0.63 -21.55 10.65
N GLN A 572 -0.33 -21.88 11.51
CA GLN A 572 -1.74 -21.83 11.17
C GLN A 572 -2.16 -20.37 10.90
N VAL A 573 -2.82 -20.12 9.76
CA VAL A 573 -3.43 -18.81 9.50
C VAL A 573 -4.78 -18.74 10.20
N VAL A 574 -4.97 -17.71 11.02
CA VAL A 574 -6.25 -17.42 11.67
C VAL A 574 -7.02 -16.44 10.78
N PRO A 575 -8.22 -16.80 10.27
CA PRO A 575 -9.06 -15.87 9.53
C PRO A 575 -9.38 -14.64 10.38
N ALA A 576 -8.97 -13.47 9.88
CA ALA A 576 -9.05 -12.23 10.61
C ALA A 576 -10.24 -11.40 10.15
N ARG A 577 -11.01 -10.88 11.12
CA ARG A 577 -11.89 -9.73 10.90
C ARG A 577 -11.08 -8.44 10.87
N TYR A 578 -10.17 -8.31 11.85
CA TYR A 578 -9.18 -7.24 11.90
C TYR A 578 -7.79 -7.83 12.12
N ALA A 579 -6.79 -7.23 11.49
CA ALA A 579 -5.40 -7.44 11.85
C ALA A 579 -4.82 -6.15 12.41
N PHE A 580 -3.87 -6.26 13.33
CA PHE A 580 -3.28 -5.12 14.01
C PHE A 580 -1.77 -5.25 14.19
N VAL A 581 -1.11 -4.09 14.25
CA VAL A 581 0.25 -3.93 14.75
C VAL A 581 0.19 -2.98 15.94
N LEU A 582 0.88 -3.31 17.03
CA LEU A 582 0.90 -2.55 18.27
C LEU A 582 2.33 -2.37 18.77
N HIS A 583 2.74 -1.12 18.94
CA HIS A 583 3.99 -0.75 19.60
C HIS A 583 3.69 -0.31 21.02
N THR A 584 4.37 -0.94 21.99
CA THR A 584 4.17 -0.66 23.43
C THR A 584 4.94 0.57 23.93
N ALA A 585 5.64 1.26 23.03
CA ALA A 585 6.18 2.60 23.19
C ALA A 585 5.91 3.39 21.90
N ASP A 586 5.83 4.71 21.98
CA ASP A 586 5.68 5.54 20.80
C ASP A 586 6.95 5.46 19.92
N PRO A 587 6.85 4.96 18.67
CA PRO A 587 8.00 4.78 17.79
C PRO A 587 8.55 6.08 17.18
N LEU A 588 7.85 7.21 17.32
CA LEU A 588 8.27 8.53 16.83
C LEU A 588 8.94 9.39 17.92
N THR A 589 8.44 9.29 19.15
CA THR A 589 8.97 10.06 20.29
C THR A 589 9.86 9.25 21.22
N ALA A 590 9.88 7.92 21.07
CA ALA A 590 10.49 6.97 21.99
C ALA A 590 9.89 7.04 23.42
N ASP A 591 8.68 7.56 23.57
CA ASP A 591 7.95 7.58 24.84
C ASP A 591 7.47 6.17 25.23
N GLY A 592 8.08 5.61 26.28
CA GLY A 592 7.73 4.31 26.82
C GLY A 592 6.42 4.25 27.61
N THR A 593 5.71 5.37 27.76
CA THR A 593 4.42 5.43 28.46
C THR A 593 3.22 5.38 27.53
N THR A 594 3.42 5.59 26.23
CA THR A 594 2.36 5.62 25.22
C THR A 594 2.41 4.39 24.34
N SER A 595 1.26 3.70 24.23
CA SER A 595 1.04 2.61 23.28
C SER A 595 0.45 3.16 22.00
N VAL A 596 0.95 2.72 20.85
CA VAL A 596 0.50 3.15 19.51
C VAL A 596 0.12 1.91 18.71
N GLY A 597 -1.04 1.94 18.06
CA GLY A 597 -1.48 0.81 17.23
C GLY A 597 -2.15 1.22 15.93
N GLU A 598 -2.10 0.30 14.98
CA GLU A 598 -2.70 0.41 13.65
C GLU A 598 -3.53 -0.86 13.36
N LEU A 599 -4.73 -0.70 12.79
CA LEU A 599 -5.64 -1.79 12.44
C LEU A 599 -6.10 -1.72 10.98
N VAL A 600 -6.25 -2.89 10.37
CA VAL A 600 -6.82 -3.06 9.01
C VAL A 600 -7.93 -4.11 9.02
N LEU A 601 -8.83 -4.02 8.03
CA LEU A 601 -9.83 -5.06 7.77
C LEU A 601 -9.16 -6.28 7.14
N GLY A 602 -9.50 -7.48 7.61
CA GLY A 602 -8.94 -8.72 7.10
C GLY A 602 -7.52 -8.99 7.58
N MET A 603 -6.70 -9.59 6.71
CA MET A 603 -5.36 -10.08 7.01
C MET A 603 -4.30 -8.96 7.12
N GLY A 604 -3.27 -9.18 7.95
CA GLY A 604 -2.26 -8.18 8.34
C GLY A 604 -1.31 -7.76 7.23
N GLU A 605 -1.21 -8.53 6.15
CA GLU A 605 -0.41 -8.25 4.96
C GLU A 605 -0.82 -6.91 4.30
N ALA A 606 -2.08 -6.48 4.48
CA ALA A 606 -2.54 -5.18 4.01
C ALA A 606 -1.88 -4.00 4.76
N LEU A 607 -1.50 -4.22 6.02
CA LEU A 607 -0.81 -3.25 6.88
C LEU A 607 0.69 -3.32 6.66
N VAL A 608 1.29 -4.50 6.84
CA VAL A 608 2.75 -4.63 6.80
C VAL A 608 3.35 -4.51 5.40
N GLY A 609 2.59 -4.88 4.36
CA GLY A 609 2.97 -4.79 2.95
C GLY A 609 2.73 -3.43 2.29
N ALA A 610 2.43 -2.39 3.08
CA ALA A 610 2.24 -1.00 2.62
C ALA A 610 1.21 -0.84 1.48
N HIS A 611 0.09 -1.58 1.52
CA HIS A 611 -0.99 -1.37 0.56
C HIS A 611 -1.46 0.10 0.63
N PRO A 612 -1.72 0.76 -0.53
CA PRO A 612 -2.06 2.18 -0.54
C PRO A 612 -3.25 2.53 0.35
N GLY A 613 -3.12 3.65 1.05
CA GLY A 613 -4.09 4.12 2.05
C GLY A 613 -3.65 3.81 3.46
N ARG A 614 -4.40 4.35 4.43
CA ARG A 614 -4.03 4.32 5.85
C ARG A 614 -4.81 3.26 6.60
N ALA A 615 -4.19 2.69 7.62
CA ALA A 615 -4.86 1.93 8.66
C ALA A 615 -5.66 2.83 9.62
N LEU A 616 -6.53 2.21 10.44
CA LEU A 616 -7.09 2.89 11.60
C LEU A 616 -5.97 3.01 12.64
N SER A 617 -5.54 4.23 12.94
CA SER A 617 -4.45 4.50 13.88
C SER A 617 -5.00 5.02 15.21
N PHE A 618 -4.39 4.62 16.31
CA PHE A 618 -4.74 5.10 17.64
C PHE A 618 -3.53 5.16 18.57
N SER A 619 -3.65 5.93 19.64
CA SER A 619 -2.67 5.98 20.73
C SER A 619 -3.35 6.05 22.08
N ALA A 620 -2.73 5.48 23.10
CA ALA A 620 -3.23 5.55 24.48
C ALA A 620 -2.06 5.50 25.48
N PRO A 621 -2.18 6.17 26.65
CA PRO A 621 -1.31 5.87 27.78
C PRO A 621 -1.46 4.39 28.17
N ALA A 622 -0.34 3.69 28.33
CA ALA A 622 -0.33 2.25 28.58
C ALA A 622 -1.04 1.84 29.90
N ASP A 623 -1.12 2.77 30.85
CA ASP A 623 -1.79 2.61 32.15
C ASP A 623 -3.28 2.99 32.12
N ARG A 624 -3.74 3.66 31.05
CA ARG A 624 -5.12 4.17 30.89
C ARG A 624 -5.68 3.72 29.55
N PRO A 625 -5.88 2.39 29.34
CA PRO A 625 -6.35 1.84 28.08
C PRO A 625 -7.72 2.39 27.63
N GLY A 626 -8.58 2.81 28.56
CA GLY A 626 -9.87 3.43 28.26
C GLY A 626 -9.79 4.83 27.66
N GLU A 627 -8.61 5.46 27.65
CA GLU A 627 -8.34 6.77 27.03
C GLU A 627 -7.76 6.64 25.61
N ALA A 628 -7.92 5.48 24.97
CA ALA A 628 -7.46 5.29 23.59
C ALA A 628 -8.12 6.28 22.63
N ALA A 629 -7.29 7.12 22.00
CA ALA A 629 -7.73 8.15 21.06
C ALA A 629 -7.40 7.73 19.63
N VAL A 630 -8.37 7.83 18.74
CA VAL A 630 -8.17 7.64 17.30
C VAL A 630 -7.36 8.81 16.76
N THR A 631 -6.27 8.50 16.07
CA THR A 631 -5.40 9.49 15.41
C THR A 631 -5.57 9.48 13.89
N GLY A 632 -6.22 8.46 13.34
CA GLY A 632 -6.61 8.39 11.93
C GLY A 632 -7.61 7.26 11.66
N TYR A 633 -8.55 7.50 10.73
CA TYR A 633 -9.46 6.47 10.22
C TYR A 633 -8.91 5.81 8.95
N PRO A 634 -9.32 4.56 8.65
CA PRO A 634 -8.72 3.78 7.58
C PRO A 634 -9.21 4.24 6.19
N SER A 635 -8.31 4.23 5.22
CA SER A 635 -8.56 4.65 3.83
C SER A 635 -8.04 3.66 2.78
N LYS A 636 -7.61 2.46 3.18
CA LYS A 636 -7.11 1.43 2.26
C LYS A 636 -8.19 0.97 1.28
N ARG A 637 -7.77 0.72 0.03
CA ARG A 637 -8.68 0.33 -1.06
C ARG A 637 -9.24 -1.08 -0.89
N VAL A 638 -8.37 -1.97 -0.44
CA VAL A 638 -8.63 -3.41 -0.41
C VAL A 638 -8.42 -3.96 1.00
N SER A 639 -9.10 -5.07 1.27
CA SER A 639 -8.89 -5.93 2.42
C SER A 639 -8.53 -7.33 1.92
N LEU A 640 -7.64 -8.01 2.64
CA LEU A 640 -7.17 -9.35 2.31
C LEU A 640 -7.91 -10.38 3.16
N HIS A 641 -8.31 -11.50 2.57
CA HIS A 641 -9.10 -12.53 3.26
C HIS A 641 -8.51 -13.91 3.05
N ALA A 642 -8.31 -14.64 4.15
CA ALA A 642 -7.92 -16.05 4.10
C ALA A 642 -9.01 -16.92 3.44
N PRO A 643 -8.64 -18.05 2.82
CA PRO A 643 -9.61 -19.01 2.29
C PRO A 643 -10.59 -19.50 3.38
N PRO A 644 -11.90 -19.66 3.08
CA PRO A 644 -12.88 -20.13 4.07
C PRO A 644 -12.58 -21.51 4.65
N ALA A 645 -11.88 -22.37 3.90
CA ALA A 645 -11.47 -23.70 4.35
C ALA A 645 -10.30 -23.67 5.36
N GLY A 646 -9.74 -22.49 5.66
CA GLY A 646 -8.50 -22.33 6.42
C GLY A 646 -7.26 -22.52 5.54
N THR A 647 -6.12 -22.03 6.01
CA THR A 647 -4.84 -22.21 5.33
C THR A 647 -3.67 -22.14 6.32
N CYS A 648 -2.45 -22.33 5.81
CA CYS A 648 -1.21 -22.21 6.55
C CYS A 648 -0.29 -21.20 5.85
N ILE A 649 0.71 -20.73 6.59
CA ILE A 649 1.75 -19.85 6.07
C ILE A 649 3.12 -20.40 6.46
N ALA A 650 4.04 -20.42 5.48
CA ALA A 650 5.45 -20.62 5.74
C ALA A 650 6.09 -19.24 5.95
N ARG A 651 6.72 -19.02 7.10
CA ARG A 651 7.34 -17.74 7.45
C ARG A 651 8.84 -17.93 7.54
N SER A 652 9.59 -16.95 7.02
CA SER A 652 11.02 -16.86 7.25
C SER A 652 11.32 -16.77 8.75
N ASP A 653 12.42 -17.40 9.17
CA ASP A 653 12.90 -17.39 10.55
C ASP A 653 14.43 -17.48 10.58
N ALA A 654 15.11 -16.59 9.85
CA ALA A 654 16.55 -16.67 9.64
C ALA A 654 17.38 -16.23 10.86
N ASN A 655 18.65 -16.68 10.94
CA ASN A 655 19.63 -16.24 11.95
C ASN A 655 20.14 -14.80 11.74
N GLY A 656 19.69 -14.14 10.68
CA GLY A 656 19.90 -12.72 10.41
C GLY A 656 18.67 -11.84 10.60
N GLU A 657 17.56 -12.38 11.13
CA GLU A 657 16.38 -11.59 11.47
C GLU A 657 16.45 -11.07 12.91
N ASP A 658 15.81 -9.92 13.16
CA ASP A 658 15.66 -9.31 14.49
C ASP A 658 16.98 -9.20 15.29
N LEU A 659 18.06 -8.78 14.61
CA LEU A 659 19.36 -8.51 15.21
C LEU A 659 19.41 -7.06 15.74
N ALA A 660 20.12 -6.84 16.85
CA ALA A 660 20.27 -5.50 17.42
C ALA A 660 20.91 -4.54 16.40
N GLY A 661 20.21 -3.45 16.09
CA GLY A 661 20.66 -2.48 15.07
C GLY A 661 20.45 -2.92 13.62
N PHE A 662 19.74 -4.02 13.35
CA PHE A 662 19.35 -4.44 12.00
C PHE A 662 17.84 -4.72 11.93
N ALA A 663 17.11 -3.91 11.17
CA ALA A 663 15.72 -4.19 10.85
C ALA A 663 15.65 -5.30 9.78
N GLY A 664 15.62 -6.55 10.20
CA GLY A 664 15.22 -7.68 9.37
C GLY A 664 13.70 -7.76 9.15
N ALA A 665 12.93 -6.80 9.69
CA ALA A 665 11.48 -6.78 9.64
C ALA A 665 10.99 -6.77 8.19
N GLY A 666 10.28 -7.84 7.82
CA GLY A 666 9.78 -8.03 6.47
C GLY A 666 10.86 -8.20 5.41
N LEU A 667 12.13 -8.46 5.77
CA LEU A 667 13.24 -8.57 4.81
C LEU A 667 13.13 -9.82 3.94
N TYR A 668 12.74 -10.93 4.55
CA TYR A 668 12.50 -12.22 3.91
C TYR A 668 10.99 -12.51 3.92
N ASP A 669 10.55 -13.39 3.03
CA ASP A 669 9.14 -13.50 2.72
C ASP A 669 8.41 -14.46 3.66
N SER A 670 7.12 -14.17 3.87
CA SER A 670 6.17 -15.13 4.43
C SER A 670 5.20 -15.50 3.31
N VAL A 671 5.15 -16.79 2.99
CA VAL A 671 4.44 -17.30 1.81
C VAL A 671 3.22 -18.10 2.28
N PRO A 672 1.99 -17.60 2.07
CA PRO A 672 0.80 -18.38 2.37
C PRO A 672 0.69 -19.54 1.38
N PHE A 673 0.16 -20.67 1.84
CA PHE A 673 0.03 -21.87 0.99
C PHE A 673 -0.96 -21.63 -0.14
N GLU A 674 -2.01 -20.87 0.17
CA GLU A 674 -2.98 -20.36 -0.78
C GLU A 674 -2.99 -18.83 -0.69
N PRO A 675 -2.91 -18.10 -1.81
CA PRO A 675 -2.98 -16.65 -1.81
C PRO A 675 -4.27 -16.13 -1.15
N PHE A 676 -4.16 -15.02 -0.43
CA PHE A 676 -5.33 -14.34 0.12
C PHE A 676 -6.14 -13.67 -0.98
N SER A 677 -7.46 -13.69 -0.84
CA SER A 677 -8.35 -13.01 -1.78
C SER A 677 -8.46 -11.52 -1.42
N GLU A 678 -8.26 -10.66 -2.42
CA GLU A 678 -8.51 -9.22 -2.32
C GLU A 678 -9.99 -8.91 -2.51
N ARG A 679 -10.53 -8.02 -1.67
CA ARG A 679 -11.89 -7.48 -1.79
C ARG A 679 -11.91 -5.98 -1.51
N PRO A 680 -12.74 -5.18 -2.20
CA PRO A 680 -12.92 -3.78 -1.85
C PRO A 680 -13.30 -3.61 -0.38
N ALA A 681 -12.61 -2.74 0.33
CA ALA A 681 -12.89 -2.48 1.75
C ALA A 681 -14.24 -1.76 1.90
N ASP A 682 -15.11 -2.28 2.76
CA ASP A 682 -16.45 -1.74 3.04
C ASP A 682 -16.52 -1.02 4.39
N TYR A 683 -15.99 0.21 4.40
CA TYR A 683 -15.97 1.09 5.57
C TYR A 683 -17.36 1.63 5.96
N ALA A 684 -18.33 1.61 5.04
CA ALA A 684 -19.68 2.07 5.33
C ALA A 684 -20.40 1.12 6.30
N SER A 685 -20.15 -0.18 6.16
CA SER A 685 -20.73 -1.23 7.02
C SER A 685 -19.96 -1.49 8.31
N GLU A 686 -18.77 -0.90 8.47
CA GLU A 686 -17.83 -1.29 9.50
C GLU A 686 -18.16 -0.68 10.88
N PRO A 687 -18.48 -1.49 11.91
CA PRO A 687 -18.82 -1.00 13.25
C PRO A 687 -17.73 -0.13 13.87
N LEU A 688 -16.45 -0.40 13.62
CA LEU A 688 -15.37 0.43 14.18
C LEU A 688 -15.46 1.91 13.73
N LEU A 689 -16.10 2.20 12.60
CA LEU A 689 -16.22 3.57 12.10
C LEU A 689 -17.44 4.30 12.65
N HIS A 690 -18.49 3.59 13.06
CA HIS A 690 -19.79 4.19 13.38
C HIS A 690 -20.26 3.93 14.82
N ASP A 691 -19.78 2.87 15.47
CA ASP A 691 -20.06 2.52 16.86
C ASP A 691 -18.86 2.89 17.76
N GLY A 692 -18.98 4.04 18.45
CA GLY A 692 -17.95 4.52 19.36
C GLY A 692 -17.69 3.61 20.55
N GLY A 693 -18.71 2.86 21.02
CA GLY A 693 -18.58 1.93 22.14
C GLY A 693 -17.80 0.68 21.75
N ALA A 694 -18.16 0.07 20.62
CA ALA A 694 -17.44 -1.08 20.06
C ALA A 694 -15.98 -0.71 19.74
N ARG A 695 -15.76 0.47 19.13
CA ARG A 695 -14.41 0.99 18.86
C ARG A 695 -13.61 1.17 20.15
N ALA A 696 -14.12 1.92 21.13
CA ALA A 696 -13.41 2.16 22.39
C ALA A 696 -13.08 0.85 23.14
N GLY A 697 -14.02 -0.10 23.16
CA GLY A 697 -13.82 -1.41 23.77
C GLY A 697 -12.69 -2.21 23.12
N LEU A 698 -12.66 -2.27 21.79
CA LEU A 698 -11.60 -2.97 21.06
C LEU A 698 -10.24 -2.29 21.30
N LEU A 699 -10.13 -0.97 21.12
CA LEU A 699 -8.86 -0.25 21.28
C LEU A 699 -8.29 -0.42 22.70
N ALA A 700 -9.14 -0.30 23.73
CA ALA A 700 -8.73 -0.53 25.12
C ALA A 700 -8.22 -1.97 25.35
N SER A 701 -8.87 -2.97 24.74
CA SER A 701 -8.42 -4.36 24.82
C SER A 701 -7.05 -4.58 24.18
N LEU A 702 -6.75 -3.87 23.07
CA LEU A 702 -5.46 -3.96 22.39
C LEU A 702 -4.34 -3.25 23.18
N VAL A 703 -4.62 -2.11 23.81
CA VAL A 703 -3.65 -1.48 24.73
C VAL A 703 -3.32 -2.42 25.89
N THR A 704 -4.33 -3.05 26.48
CA THR A 704 -4.17 -4.04 27.56
C THR A 704 -3.35 -5.25 27.10
N LEU A 705 -3.60 -5.72 25.87
CA LEU A 705 -2.81 -6.77 25.24
C LEU A 705 -1.33 -6.39 25.15
N GLY A 706 -1.02 -5.17 24.70
CA GLY A 706 0.36 -4.69 24.62
C GLY A 706 1.09 -4.74 25.96
N SER A 707 0.45 -4.28 27.03
CA SER A 707 0.99 -4.37 28.39
C SER A 707 1.20 -5.83 28.85
N THR A 708 0.27 -6.72 28.47
CA THR A 708 0.37 -8.15 28.78
C THR A 708 1.54 -8.82 28.05
N VAL A 709 1.70 -8.55 26.74
CA VAL A 709 2.79 -9.07 25.92
C VAL A 709 4.14 -8.51 26.37
N LYS A 710 4.20 -7.21 26.72
CA LYS A 710 5.38 -6.60 27.35
C LYS A 710 5.76 -7.31 28.66
N GLY A 711 4.79 -7.66 29.50
CA GLY A 711 5.01 -8.46 30.70
C GLY A 711 5.54 -9.87 30.42
N ALA A 712 5.07 -10.51 29.34
CA ALA A 712 5.58 -11.81 28.90
C ALA A 712 7.06 -11.76 28.50
N PHE A 713 7.58 -10.62 28.07
CA PHE A 713 9.00 -10.43 27.73
C PHE A 713 9.75 -9.59 28.77
N ASP A 714 9.50 -9.85 30.05
CA ASP A 714 10.25 -9.27 31.18
C ASP A 714 10.27 -7.73 31.19
N GLY A 715 9.21 -7.10 30.66
CA GLY A 715 9.05 -5.64 30.64
C GLY A 715 9.69 -4.94 29.45
N ALA A 716 10.36 -5.67 28.54
CA ALA A 716 10.92 -5.09 27.32
C ALA A 716 9.82 -4.60 26.38
N HIS A 717 9.96 -3.40 25.81
CA HIS A 717 9.01 -2.89 24.82
C HIS A 717 8.93 -3.80 23.60
N GLN A 718 7.71 -4.09 23.17
CA GLN A 718 7.40 -5.00 22.07
C GLN A 718 6.73 -4.28 20.90
N ASP A 719 7.04 -4.79 19.72
CA ASP A 719 6.31 -4.65 18.47
C ASP A 719 5.51 -5.94 18.27
N VAL A 720 4.17 -5.82 18.36
CA VAL A 720 3.24 -6.95 18.45
C VAL A 720 2.35 -6.96 17.21
N GLU A 721 2.36 -8.07 16.50
CA GLU A 721 1.44 -8.33 15.38
C GLU A 721 0.38 -9.33 15.84
N GLY A 722 -0.88 -9.06 15.51
CA GLY A 722 -1.98 -9.93 15.89
C GLY A 722 -3.22 -9.80 15.03
N VAL A 723 -4.19 -10.66 15.30
CA VAL A 723 -5.48 -10.66 14.62
C VAL A 723 -6.63 -10.79 15.62
N VAL A 724 -7.79 -10.29 15.21
CA VAL A 724 -9.08 -10.45 15.88
C VAL A 724 -9.97 -11.22 14.92
N ASP A 725 -10.46 -12.38 15.34
CA ASP A 725 -11.39 -13.18 14.52
C ASP A 725 -12.82 -12.61 14.56
N ASP A 726 -13.72 -13.19 13.76
CA ASP A 726 -15.13 -12.77 13.72
C ASP A 726 -15.88 -12.91 15.05
N ALA A 727 -15.38 -13.76 15.96
CA ALA A 727 -15.94 -13.94 17.30
C ALA A 727 -15.38 -12.91 18.31
N GLY A 728 -14.46 -12.03 17.88
CA GLY A 728 -13.81 -11.05 18.74
C GLY A 728 -12.64 -11.62 19.56
N LYS A 729 -12.18 -12.84 19.27
CA LYS A 729 -11.05 -13.44 19.98
C LYS A 729 -9.73 -12.92 19.39
N VAL A 730 -8.85 -12.51 20.29
CA VAL A 730 -7.54 -11.95 19.94
C VAL A 730 -6.48 -13.05 19.88
N TYR A 731 -5.69 -13.03 18.81
CA TYR A 731 -4.52 -13.88 18.61
C TYR A 731 -3.27 -13.02 18.43
N VAL A 732 -2.19 -13.35 19.13
CA VAL A 732 -0.86 -12.79 18.89
C VAL A 732 -0.14 -13.70 17.90
N VAL A 733 0.13 -13.19 16.70
CA VAL A 733 0.76 -13.97 15.62
C VAL A 733 2.27 -13.76 15.55
N GLN A 734 2.78 -12.69 16.15
CA GLN A 734 4.20 -12.41 16.33
C GLN A 734 4.39 -11.37 17.43
N ALA A 735 5.51 -11.45 18.15
CA ALA A 735 6.02 -10.34 18.94
C ALA A 735 7.54 -10.30 18.80
N ARG A 736 8.12 -9.10 18.76
CA ARG A 736 9.56 -8.88 18.76
C ARG A 736 9.90 -7.65 19.61
N PRO A 737 11.11 -7.58 20.18
CA PRO A 737 11.57 -6.37 20.86
C PRO A 737 11.48 -5.15 19.94
N GLN A 738 10.86 -4.08 20.43
CA GLN A 738 10.75 -2.82 19.71
C GLN A 738 12.12 -2.12 19.70
N VAL A 739 12.56 -1.68 18.52
CA VAL A 739 13.81 -0.93 18.39
C VAL A 739 13.59 0.50 18.88
N MET A 740 14.07 0.79 20.08
CA MET A 740 14.04 2.12 20.67
C MET A 740 15.31 2.88 20.29
N HIS A 741 15.16 4.06 19.68
CA HIS A 741 16.27 4.97 19.46
C HIS A 741 16.10 6.16 20.41
N SER A 742 17.06 6.38 21.31
CA SER A 742 17.12 7.65 22.03
C SER A 742 17.41 8.77 21.01
N ARG A 743 16.68 9.87 21.11
CA ARG A 743 17.02 11.11 20.39
C ARG A 743 18.43 11.59 20.74
#